data_AF-A0A1J7BE90-F1
#
_entry.id   AF-A0A1J7BE90-F1
#
_cell.length_a   1.000
_cell.length_b   1.000
_cell.length_c   1.000
_cell.angle_alpha   90.00
_cell.angle_beta   90.00
_cell.angle_gamma   90.00
#
_symmetry.space_group_name_H-M   'P 1'
#
loop_
_entity.id
_entity.type
_entity.pdbx_description
1 polymer ?
#
loop_
_entity_poly.entity_id
_entity_poly.type
_entity_poly.pdbx_seq_one_letter_code
_entity_poly.pdbx_strand_id
1 'polypeptide(L)'
;MGTNGKTTHSAYGISPTALAPALAPPSGVPADALTEPGLLDNAVEETAAEAAAAPAAEAGLAAPEADGGGDGGTDLEGANAAAGETDEGEPAGLSDLEQLLEEPDPPEQEAASPDLGEESAPAETAAEMGTQEAEDHQDPPLTPVPDAPPAGSPTGVPILVGGADFVNAQATLMAYAAPDGPREVLLAHVNEESESRLLESLAVPQMVEAEVEETVQARVPLDEQHQLAEKVTAATSSLQHKLDYGLPASQSTLEKHQEAAKAVQAVLDTPGLSEQDQAMAQYYKDQVDLIGAKIASGGAPLPHFFPYTTETTQMVVKQVPGPAPEDTLAAQQRQASRINAELSAESGDACWDGQARSSANGTEYAIDLGEGWSAVYRPYSGNDVSTTEFSMRGQLEVHAPPGAGHGKELVGRLEQLNLINKPMTAAEGEWTYLTNNVTAQDLRDAPGMAQAFATTQGLEDMHVQELIQSRADSLIGLDGDTLHQEVKRIHLEAAHRSLPQRVQVLREAVAVATGHGSGQQLAASPGYQPTPNLSGRWLTWSRFDVAHNPAPFQKAFAGKALFHDVGGLGIADLFKTGVLASTERRATMGIQTEVGMSEQSDKYSGGANSVFLRISHSPAHLGAGRLVWDDPSVLLRRSDYYAYDEDNYGISPGKAKALHGMTRDPLQIAQHHHSGNEIMFRDGIDLLGAEAPSRIMCSAASERDKLLAQFADRGITHLGSRPVEEVLRLA
;
A
#
# COMPACT_ATOMS: atom_id res chain seq x y z
N MET A 1 -23.86 32.13 -8.43
CA MET A 1 -23.80 30.70 -8.77
C MET A 1 -24.01 29.93 -7.49
N GLY A 2 -24.77 28.83 -7.51
CA GLY A 2 -25.10 28.07 -6.30
C GLY A 2 -24.76 26.60 -6.49
N THR A 3 -24.17 26.00 -5.46
CA THR A 3 -23.89 24.57 -5.35
C THR A 3 -24.51 24.06 -4.05
N ASN A 4 -25.65 23.38 -4.16
CA ASN A 4 -26.28 22.69 -3.04
C ASN A 4 -25.70 21.27 -2.96
N GLY A 5 -24.99 20.97 -1.88
CA GLY A 5 -24.65 19.61 -1.47
C GLY A 5 -24.92 19.48 0.03
N LYS A 6 -26.15 19.08 0.40
CA LYS A 6 -26.54 18.87 1.79
C LYS A 6 -26.57 17.39 2.12
N THR A 7 -25.62 16.94 2.93
CA THR A 7 -25.78 15.80 3.83
C THR A 7 -25.49 16.29 5.24
N THR A 8 -26.50 16.27 6.11
CA THR A 8 -26.39 16.70 7.51
C THR A 8 -26.04 15.50 8.37
N HIS A 9 -24.97 15.61 9.15
CA HIS A 9 -24.67 14.65 10.21
C HIS A 9 -25.79 14.68 11.27
N SER A 10 -26.47 13.55 11.45
CA SER A 10 -27.39 13.36 12.56
C SER A 10 -26.64 12.77 13.74
N ALA A 11 -26.49 13.53 14.82
CA ALA A 11 -25.93 13.03 16.07
C ALA A 11 -26.88 12.01 16.71
N TYR A 12 -26.37 10.86 17.14
CA TYR A 12 -27.13 9.85 17.87
C TYR A 12 -27.39 10.30 19.32
N GLY A 13 -28.46 11.06 19.52
CA GLY A 13 -29.01 11.34 20.85
C GLY A 13 -29.77 10.12 21.38
N ILE A 14 -29.20 9.41 22.35
CA ILE A 14 -29.88 8.30 23.02
C ILE A 14 -30.98 8.86 23.93
N SER A 15 -32.21 8.34 23.79
CA SER A 15 -33.29 8.56 24.76
C SER A 15 -34.20 7.32 24.83
N PRO A 16 -34.65 6.94 26.04
CA PRO A 16 -35.26 5.63 26.27
C PRO A 16 -36.69 5.59 25.72
N THR A 17 -36.97 4.61 24.86
CA THR A 17 -38.33 4.36 24.35
C THR A 17 -38.96 3.15 25.04
N ALA A 18 -40.20 3.32 25.49
CA ALA A 18 -40.94 2.32 26.25
C ALA A 18 -41.43 1.13 25.40
N LEU A 19 -41.66 0.00 26.09
CA LEU A 19 -42.19 -1.25 25.54
C LEU A 19 -43.56 -1.09 24.85
N ALA A 20 -43.70 -1.70 23.67
CA ALA A 20 -44.98 -2.02 23.01
C ALA A 20 -44.87 -3.37 22.25
N PRO A 21 -45.97 -4.12 22.03
CA PRO A 21 -45.93 -5.58 21.95
C PRO A 21 -45.84 -6.19 20.54
N ALA A 22 -45.58 -7.51 20.52
CA ALA A 22 -45.34 -8.33 19.33
C ALA A 22 -46.51 -8.47 18.35
N LEU A 23 -46.17 -8.70 17.07
CA LEU A 23 -47.07 -9.08 15.98
C LEU A 23 -46.57 -10.36 15.26
N ALA A 24 -47.52 -11.15 14.77
CA ALA A 24 -47.32 -12.52 14.28
C ALA A 24 -46.92 -12.60 12.78
N PRO A 25 -46.34 -13.73 12.32
CA PRO A 25 -45.82 -13.87 10.95
C PRO A 25 -46.91 -14.16 9.90
N PRO A 26 -46.76 -13.70 8.64
CA PRO A 26 -47.61 -14.09 7.52
C PRO A 26 -47.19 -15.43 6.90
N SER A 27 -48.19 -16.17 6.38
CA SER A 27 -48.05 -17.49 5.74
C SER A 27 -47.83 -17.40 4.21
N GLY A 28 -47.55 -18.53 3.55
CA GLY A 28 -47.42 -18.65 2.07
C GLY A 28 -48.70 -18.28 1.29
N VAL A 29 -48.82 -18.40 -0.04
CA VAL A 29 -48.27 -19.30 -1.10
C VAL A 29 -48.53 -18.59 -2.47
N PRO A 30 -48.48 -19.18 -3.69
CA PRO A 30 -47.64 -20.22 -4.33
C PRO A 30 -46.95 -19.70 -5.63
N ALA A 31 -46.42 -20.63 -6.43
CA ALA A 31 -45.79 -20.37 -7.74
C ALA A 31 -46.76 -20.31 -8.94
N ASP A 32 -46.17 -19.94 -10.09
CA ASP A 32 -46.59 -20.17 -11.49
C ASP A 32 -47.46 -19.11 -12.20
N ALA A 33 -46.85 -18.38 -13.15
CA ALA A 33 -47.49 -17.59 -14.20
C ALA A 33 -46.48 -17.14 -15.28
N LEU A 34 -46.30 -17.96 -16.32
CA LEU A 34 -45.70 -17.54 -17.60
C LEU A 34 -46.67 -16.62 -18.38
N THR A 35 -46.19 -15.50 -18.95
CA THR A 35 -46.44 -15.04 -20.35
C THR A 35 -45.96 -13.59 -20.59
N GLU A 36 -45.12 -13.40 -21.61
CA GLU A 36 -45.01 -12.15 -22.43
C GLU A 36 -46.20 -12.03 -23.42
N PRO A 37 -46.44 -10.94 -24.20
CA PRO A 37 -45.50 -9.85 -24.60
C PRO A 37 -46.06 -8.40 -24.72
N GLY A 38 -45.17 -7.43 -25.00
CA GLY A 38 -45.40 -6.47 -26.10
C GLY A 38 -45.48 -4.95 -25.85
N LEU A 39 -44.49 -4.21 -26.39
CA LEU A 39 -44.55 -2.90 -27.09
C LEU A 39 -45.11 -1.64 -26.40
N LEU A 40 -44.30 -0.56 -26.39
CA LEU A 40 -44.51 0.61 -27.29
C LEU A 40 -43.31 1.60 -27.29
N ASP A 41 -43.14 2.30 -28.42
CA ASP A 41 -41.97 3.12 -28.79
C ASP A 41 -41.99 4.59 -28.30
N ASN A 42 -40.79 5.20 -28.27
CA ASN A 42 -40.35 6.43 -28.99
C ASN A 42 -39.28 7.17 -28.14
N ALA A 43 -38.00 7.32 -28.52
CA ALA A 43 -37.38 7.87 -29.75
C ALA A 43 -37.26 9.41 -29.78
N VAL A 44 -36.01 9.91 -29.66
CA VAL A 44 -35.51 11.18 -30.23
C VAL A 44 -34.01 11.00 -30.56
N GLU A 45 -33.64 11.12 -31.84
CA GLU A 45 -32.26 11.33 -32.31
C GLU A 45 -31.90 12.83 -32.32
N GLU A 46 -30.64 13.19 -32.07
CA GLU A 46 -29.69 13.99 -32.87
C GLU A 46 -28.90 14.95 -31.94
N THR A 47 -27.74 15.53 -32.27
CA THR A 47 -26.92 15.52 -33.52
C THR A 47 -25.42 15.36 -33.15
N ALA A 48 -24.51 15.22 -34.13
CA ALA A 48 -23.06 15.31 -33.92
C ALA A 48 -22.45 16.57 -34.55
N ALA A 49 -21.50 17.22 -33.86
CA ALA A 49 -20.31 17.90 -34.42
C ALA A 49 -19.57 18.71 -33.33
N GLU A 50 -18.26 18.53 -33.18
CA GLU A 50 -17.22 19.46 -33.70
C GLU A 50 -15.86 19.14 -33.05
N ALA A 51 -14.79 19.16 -33.85
CA ALA A 51 -13.44 18.84 -33.39
C ALA A 51 -12.62 20.13 -33.15
N ALA A 52 -11.83 20.16 -32.08
CA ALA A 52 -10.82 21.19 -31.86
C ALA A 52 -9.50 20.53 -31.41
N ALA A 53 -8.42 20.79 -32.14
CA ALA A 53 -7.10 20.24 -31.87
C ALA A 53 -6.31 21.11 -30.88
N ALA A 54 -5.38 20.48 -30.16
CA ALA A 54 -4.27 21.13 -29.46
C ALA A 54 -2.95 20.42 -29.81
N PRO A 55 -1.80 21.13 -29.84
CA PRO A 55 -0.70 20.76 -30.73
C PRO A 55 0.38 19.88 -30.10
N ALA A 56 1.07 19.12 -30.95
CA ALA A 56 2.34 18.48 -30.62
C ALA A 56 3.45 19.52 -30.48
N ALA A 57 4.36 19.31 -29.52
CA ALA A 57 5.62 20.04 -29.42
C ALA A 57 6.78 19.12 -29.83
N GLU A 58 7.52 19.50 -30.86
CA GLU A 58 8.74 18.80 -31.27
C GLU A 58 9.91 19.11 -30.33
N ALA A 59 10.70 18.08 -30.00
CA ALA A 59 12.09 18.23 -29.58
C ALA A 59 12.87 16.98 -30.01
N GLY A 60 13.37 16.98 -31.23
CA GLY A 60 14.19 15.88 -31.75
C GLY A 60 15.66 16.02 -31.35
N LEU A 61 16.34 14.88 -31.15
CA LEU A 61 17.80 14.75 -31.29
C LEU A 61 18.11 13.43 -32.01
N ALA A 62 19.16 13.47 -32.84
CA ALA A 62 19.37 12.50 -33.90
C ALA A 62 20.17 11.25 -33.45
N ALA A 63 19.82 10.10 -34.04
CA ALA A 63 20.71 8.94 -34.12
C ALA A 63 21.58 9.04 -35.39
N PRO A 64 22.88 8.73 -35.34
CA PRO A 64 23.69 8.52 -36.54
C PRO A 64 23.59 7.07 -37.02
N GLU A 65 23.27 6.88 -38.30
CA GLU A 65 23.47 5.60 -38.98
C GLU A 65 24.97 5.32 -39.17
N ALA A 66 25.35 4.03 -39.14
CA ALA A 66 26.64 3.56 -39.63
C ALA A 66 26.42 2.33 -40.53
N ASP A 67 26.62 2.55 -41.82
CA ASP A 67 26.58 1.57 -42.91
C ASP A 67 27.74 0.53 -42.82
N GLY A 68 27.57 -0.63 -43.44
CA GLY A 68 28.55 -1.73 -43.41
C GLY A 68 28.05 -3.10 -43.88
N GLY A 69 27.65 -3.20 -45.17
CA GLY A 69 27.07 -4.43 -45.74
C GLY A 69 28.02 -5.63 -45.93
N GLY A 70 27.46 -6.78 -46.34
CA GLY A 70 28.21 -8.02 -46.59
C GLY A 70 27.36 -9.17 -47.16
N ASP A 71 27.22 -9.20 -48.48
CA ASP A 71 26.53 -10.19 -49.32
C ASP A 71 26.99 -11.67 -49.11
N GLY A 72 26.14 -12.65 -49.48
CA GLY A 72 26.49 -14.07 -49.40
C GLY A 72 25.33 -15.08 -49.54
N GLY A 73 24.47 -14.95 -50.57
CA GLY A 73 23.43 -15.96 -50.84
C GLY A 73 23.93 -17.23 -51.56
N THR A 74 23.23 -18.35 -51.39
CA THR A 74 23.03 -19.40 -52.43
C THR A 74 21.82 -20.26 -52.11
N ASP A 75 21.06 -20.63 -53.14
CA ASP A 75 19.90 -21.53 -53.08
C ASP A 75 20.30 -22.99 -52.78
N LEU A 76 19.31 -23.82 -52.40
CA LEU A 76 19.06 -25.08 -53.11
C LEU A 76 17.68 -25.68 -52.78
N GLU A 77 16.91 -25.95 -53.82
CA GLU A 77 15.66 -26.71 -53.78
C GLU A 77 15.91 -28.21 -53.49
N GLY A 78 14.93 -28.91 -52.91
CA GLY A 78 14.99 -30.37 -52.73
C GLY A 78 13.65 -30.96 -52.29
N ALA A 79 12.88 -31.48 -53.24
CA ALA A 79 11.52 -31.99 -53.02
C ALA A 79 11.44 -33.52 -52.76
N ASN A 80 10.20 -34.00 -52.56
CA ASN A 80 9.71 -35.39 -52.43
C ASN A 80 9.88 -36.11 -51.08
N ALA A 81 9.05 -37.13 -50.74
CA ALA A 81 7.61 -37.39 -51.01
C ALA A 81 7.19 -38.73 -50.35
N ALA A 82 5.96 -38.77 -49.81
CA ALA A 82 4.99 -39.89 -49.80
C ALA A 82 5.30 -41.26 -49.14
N ALA A 83 4.31 -41.72 -48.35
CA ALA A 83 3.92 -43.11 -47.98
C ALA A 83 4.97 -43.97 -47.22
N GLY A 84 4.63 -44.97 -46.40
CA GLY A 84 3.40 -45.45 -45.73
C GLY A 84 3.89 -46.12 -44.42
N GLU A 85 3.12 -46.70 -43.49
CA GLU A 85 1.91 -47.51 -43.57
C GLU A 85 1.20 -47.51 -42.19
N THR A 86 -0.07 -47.90 -42.17
CA THR A 86 -0.86 -48.25 -40.99
C THR A 86 -0.58 -49.69 -40.56
N ASP A 87 -0.63 -50.01 -39.25
CA ASP A 87 -1.67 -50.93 -38.74
C ASP A 87 -1.87 -50.82 -37.22
N GLU A 88 -3.05 -51.22 -36.75
CA GLU A 88 -3.48 -51.28 -35.35
C GLU A 88 -3.17 -52.66 -34.72
N GLY A 89 -3.25 -52.79 -33.38
CA GLY A 89 -2.80 -54.04 -32.73
C GLY A 89 -3.09 -54.21 -31.23
N GLU A 90 -4.24 -53.75 -30.73
CA GLU A 90 -4.83 -54.18 -29.45
C GLU A 90 -6.11 -55.01 -29.73
N PRO A 91 -6.73 -55.72 -28.74
CA PRO A 91 -6.27 -56.11 -27.41
C PRO A 91 -6.50 -57.62 -27.10
N ALA A 92 -6.07 -58.08 -25.92
CA ALA A 92 -6.62 -59.26 -25.24
C ALA A 92 -6.46 -59.12 -23.72
N GLY A 93 -7.42 -59.59 -22.91
CA GLY A 93 -7.33 -59.43 -21.45
C GLY A 93 -8.12 -60.41 -20.61
N LEU A 94 -8.01 -60.19 -19.29
CA LEU A 94 -8.81 -60.71 -18.17
C LEU A 94 -8.64 -62.20 -17.75
N SER A 95 -8.99 -62.42 -16.47
CA SER A 95 -8.91 -63.62 -15.61
C SER A 95 -7.48 -64.06 -15.19
N ASP A 96 -7.20 -64.46 -13.95
CA ASP A 96 -8.07 -64.95 -12.85
C ASP A 96 -7.81 -64.31 -11.47
N LEU A 97 -8.71 -64.60 -10.53
CA LEU A 97 -8.74 -64.13 -9.13
C LEU A 97 -8.92 -65.35 -8.21
N GLU A 98 -8.19 -65.42 -7.08
CA GLU A 98 -8.58 -65.99 -5.76
C GLU A 98 -7.53 -66.83 -4.99
N GLN A 99 -7.56 -66.59 -3.66
CA GLN A 99 -7.18 -67.48 -2.54
C GLN A 99 -5.70 -67.88 -2.32
N LEU A 100 -5.13 -67.35 -1.22
CA LEU A 100 -4.97 -68.11 0.03
C LEU A 100 -4.77 -67.18 1.25
N LEU A 101 -5.22 -67.65 2.41
CA LEU A 101 -5.16 -66.97 3.72
C LEU A 101 -3.93 -67.45 4.52
N GLU A 102 -3.33 -66.59 5.35
CA GLU A 102 -2.80 -66.95 6.68
C GLU A 102 -2.37 -65.70 7.49
N GLU A 103 -2.91 -65.57 8.71
CA GLU A 103 -2.41 -64.65 9.76
C GLU A 103 -1.45 -65.41 10.69
N PRO A 104 -0.60 -64.68 11.44
CA PRO A 104 -0.48 -65.04 12.87
C PRO A 104 -0.44 -63.85 13.84
N ASP A 105 -0.97 -64.11 15.05
CA ASP A 105 -1.11 -63.22 16.22
C ASP A 105 0.21 -62.85 16.96
N PRO A 106 0.18 -61.86 17.88
CA PRO A 106 1.34 -61.32 18.60
C PRO A 106 1.54 -61.87 20.03
N PRO A 107 2.73 -61.69 20.63
CA PRO A 107 2.97 -61.71 22.08
C PRO A 107 3.28 -60.28 22.60
N GLU A 108 3.17 -59.88 23.87
CA GLU A 108 2.49 -60.29 25.10
C GLU A 108 2.78 -59.11 26.07
N GLN A 109 1.90 -58.82 27.02
CA GLN A 109 2.14 -57.79 28.04
C GLN A 109 2.76 -58.40 29.30
N GLU A 110 3.77 -57.76 29.89
CA GLU A 110 4.07 -57.92 31.32
C GLU A 110 3.70 -56.64 32.08
N ALA A 111 2.91 -56.81 33.14
CA ALA A 111 2.54 -55.76 34.07
C ALA A 111 3.10 -56.09 35.46
N ALA A 112 3.72 -55.11 36.12
CA ALA A 112 4.13 -55.23 37.52
C ALA A 112 4.01 -53.91 38.28
N SER A 113 3.19 -53.94 39.33
CA SER A 113 3.07 -53.01 40.45
C SER A 113 2.72 -53.87 41.69
N PRO A 114 2.79 -53.39 42.94
CA PRO A 114 3.17 -52.05 43.43
C PRO A 114 4.26 -52.10 44.53
N ASP A 115 4.58 -50.95 45.14
CA ASP A 115 4.84 -50.91 46.59
C ASP A 115 4.35 -49.57 47.20
N LEU A 116 4.00 -49.59 48.49
CA LEU A 116 3.40 -48.49 49.24
C LEU A 116 4.32 -48.04 50.37
N GLY A 117 4.50 -46.73 50.53
CA GLY A 117 5.24 -46.14 51.65
C GLY A 117 4.66 -44.79 52.05
N GLU A 118 3.80 -44.79 53.07
CA GLU A 118 3.37 -43.57 53.77
C GLU A 118 4.45 -43.13 54.76
N GLU A 119 4.84 -41.85 54.78
CA GLU A 119 5.33 -41.23 56.02
C GLU A 119 5.04 -39.72 56.10
N SER A 120 4.08 -39.38 56.96
CA SER A 120 3.89 -38.14 57.75
C SER A 120 4.31 -36.76 57.19
N ALA A 121 3.32 -35.87 57.08
CA ALA A 121 3.51 -34.42 57.15
C ALA A 121 3.92 -33.93 58.56
N PRO A 122 4.37 -32.67 58.68
CA PRO A 122 3.61 -31.75 59.54
C PRO A 122 3.24 -30.43 58.86
N ALA A 123 2.35 -29.69 59.53
CA ALA A 123 1.56 -28.61 58.98
C ALA A 123 2.18 -27.20 59.05
N GLU A 124 1.58 -26.29 58.26
CA GLU A 124 1.43 -24.85 58.50
C GLU A 124 2.67 -23.93 58.58
N THR A 125 2.86 -23.17 57.50
CA THR A 125 2.84 -21.71 57.59
C THR A 125 2.00 -21.13 56.45
N ALA A 126 0.86 -20.52 56.79
CA ALA A 126 0.06 -19.74 55.85
C ALA A 126 0.49 -18.27 55.92
N ALA A 127 0.98 -17.72 54.81
CA ALA A 127 0.87 -16.31 54.42
C ALA A 127 1.72 -16.04 53.15
N GLU A 128 1.08 -16.07 51.99
CA GLU A 128 1.19 -15.03 50.95
C GLU A 128 0.30 -15.45 49.77
N MET A 129 -0.91 -14.86 49.71
CA MET A 129 -1.74 -14.91 48.51
C MET A 129 -1.11 -13.99 47.46
N GLY A 130 -0.09 -14.49 46.79
CA GLY A 130 0.22 -14.00 45.45
C GLY A 130 -0.98 -14.29 44.56
N THR A 131 -1.60 -13.26 44.01
CA THR A 131 -2.54 -13.42 42.91
C THR A 131 -1.77 -14.03 41.75
N GLN A 132 -1.93 -15.34 41.54
CA GLN A 132 -1.68 -15.92 40.23
C GLN A 132 -2.68 -15.26 39.29
N GLU A 133 -2.20 -14.27 38.54
CA GLU A 133 -2.77 -13.93 37.25
C GLU A 133 -2.92 -15.26 36.49
N ALA A 134 -4.09 -15.49 35.91
CA ALA A 134 -4.30 -16.68 35.11
C ALA A 134 -3.26 -16.63 33.98
N GLU A 135 -2.37 -17.61 33.93
CA GLU A 135 -1.48 -17.80 32.78
C GLU A 135 -2.38 -18.07 31.58
N ASP A 136 -2.59 -17.00 30.82
CA ASP A 136 -3.39 -16.99 29.61
C ASP A 136 -2.73 -17.99 28.65
N HIS A 137 -3.36 -19.16 28.46
CA HIS A 137 -2.89 -20.22 27.58
C HIS A 137 -3.04 -19.77 26.11
N GLN A 138 -2.24 -18.77 25.73
CA GLN A 138 -2.15 -18.28 24.37
C GLN A 138 -1.40 -19.32 23.53
N ASP A 139 -2.03 -19.76 22.45
CA ASP A 139 -1.39 -20.62 21.45
C ASP A 139 -0.07 -19.99 20.98
N PRO A 140 1.00 -20.78 20.76
CA PRO A 140 2.26 -20.25 20.27
C PRO A 140 2.06 -19.54 18.92
N PRO A 141 2.74 -18.40 18.69
CA PRO A 141 2.50 -17.62 17.49
C PRO A 141 2.98 -18.35 16.24
N LEU A 142 2.25 -18.18 15.13
CA LEU A 142 2.57 -18.83 13.85
C LEU A 142 3.95 -18.43 13.31
N THR A 143 4.39 -17.21 13.62
CA THR A 143 5.76 -16.74 13.37
C THR A 143 6.31 -16.11 14.64
N PRO A 144 7.38 -16.66 15.25
CA PRO A 144 8.04 -16.03 16.39
C PRO A 144 8.63 -14.67 16.00
N VAL A 145 8.41 -13.65 16.83
CA VAL A 145 9.09 -12.36 16.70
C VAL A 145 10.49 -12.49 17.32
N PRO A 146 11.58 -12.31 16.54
CA PRO A 146 12.94 -12.37 17.07
C PRO A 146 13.22 -11.19 18.01
N ASP A 147 14.07 -11.40 19.00
CA ASP A 147 14.54 -10.30 19.87
C ASP A 147 15.37 -9.28 19.07
N ALA A 148 16.25 -9.74 18.18
CA ALA A 148 17.01 -8.91 17.25
C ALA A 148 16.88 -9.43 15.81
N PRO A 149 16.37 -8.64 14.84
CA PRO A 149 16.51 -8.96 13.43
C PRO A 149 17.99 -9.05 13.00
N PRO A 150 18.31 -9.91 12.01
CA PRO A 150 19.70 -10.14 11.58
C PRO A 150 20.25 -8.93 10.81
N ALA A 151 21.20 -8.23 11.43
CA ALA A 151 21.88 -7.08 10.86
C ALA A 151 22.48 -7.39 9.48
N GLY A 152 22.29 -6.46 8.53
CA GLY A 152 22.73 -6.57 7.14
C GLY A 152 21.83 -7.42 6.24
N SER A 153 20.85 -8.18 6.77
CA SER A 153 20.05 -9.09 5.92
C SER A 153 19.13 -8.30 4.96
N PRO A 154 19.31 -8.41 3.62
CA PRO A 154 18.56 -7.54 2.69
C PRO A 154 17.05 -7.77 2.68
N THR A 155 16.60 -8.99 2.92
CA THR A 155 15.17 -9.35 2.96
C THR A 155 14.54 -9.30 4.36
N GLY A 156 15.36 -9.09 5.41
CA GLY A 156 14.91 -9.05 6.79
C GLY A 156 14.27 -10.36 7.29
N VAL A 157 13.40 -10.23 8.28
CA VAL A 157 12.60 -11.33 8.84
C VAL A 157 11.12 -10.99 8.70
N PRO A 158 10.33 -11.76 7.93
CA PRO A 158 8.90 -11.56 7.84
C PRO A 158 8.22 -12.09 9.12
N ILE A 159 7.18 -11.40 9.57
CA ILE A 159 6.34 -11.80 10.71
C ILE A 159 4.86 -11.62 10.37
N LEU A 160 4.01 -12.43 10.99
CA LEU A 160 2.57 -12.24 11.04
C LEU A 160 2.18 -11.45 12.29
N VAL A 161 1.40 -10.40 12.08
CA VAL A 161 0.75 -9.61 13.14
C VAL A 161 -0.74 -9.95 13.14
N GLY A 162 -1.37 -10.00 14.31
CA GLY A 162 -2.75 -10.42 14.48
C GLY A 162 -3.79 -9.51 13.80
N GLY A 163 -5.02 -10.01 13.74
CA GLY A 163 -6.19 -9.32 13.19
C GLY A 163 -6.07 -8.87 11.72
N ALA A 164 -6.65 -7.70 11.42
CA ALA A 164 -6.96 -7.25 10.06
C ALA A 164 -6.36 -5.88 9.70
N ASP A 165 -5.39 -5.40 10.48
CA ASP A 165 -4.86 -4.04 10.36
C ASP A 165 -3.89 -3.88 9.18
N PHE A 166 -3.27 -4.98 8.74
CA PHE A 166 -2.24 -5.00 7.69
C PHE A 166 -2.64 -5.87 6.51
N VAL A 167 -2.18 -5.51 5.30
CA VAL A 167 -2.36 -6.32 4.09
C VAL A 167 -1.71 -7.68 4.30
N ASN A 168 -2.47 -8.75 4.06
CA ASN A 168 -2.10 -10.15 4.34
C ASN A 168 -1.69 -10.44 5.80
N ALA A 169 -1.93 -9.50 6.72
CA ALA A 169 -1.52 -9.54 8.13
C ALA A 169 0.01 -9.64 8.33
N GLN A 170 0.80 -9.04 7.43
CA GLN A 170 2.26 -9.18 7.39
C GLN A 170 3.02 -7.89 7.70
N ALA A 171 4.15 -8.06 8.38
CA ALA A 171 5.20 -7.05 8.51
C ALA A 171 6.59 -7.68 8.26
N THR A 172 7.62 -6.84 8.09
CA THR A 172 9.01 -7.27 7.91
C THR A 172 9.91 -6.49 8.86
N LEU A 173 10.66 -7.20 9.69
CA LEU A 173 11.69 -6.62 10.54
C LEU A 173 13.02 -6.59 9.77
N MET A 174 13.48 -5.38 9.47
CA MET A 174 14.78 -5.09 8.87
C MET A 174 15.78 -4.68 9.94
N ALA A 175 17.04 -5.00 9.74
CA ALA A 175 18.16 -4.47 10.51
C ALA A 175 19.27 -4.06 9.55
N TYR A 176 19.36 -2.78 9.24
CA TYR A 176 20.39 -2.27 8.33
C TYR A 176 21.74 -2.18 9.04
N ALA A 177 22.82 -2.51 8.34
CA ALA A 177 24.17 -2.30 8.85
C ALA A 177 24.53 -0.81 8.86
N ALA A 178 25.08 -0.32 9.99
CA ALA A 178 25.61 1.04 10.12
C ALA A 178 26.82 1.10 11.07
N PRO A 179 27.71 2.12 10.97
CA PRO A 179 28.99 2.14 11.68
C PRO A 179 28.90 2.23 13.22
N ASP A 180 27.78 2.72 13.74
CA ASP A 180 27.50 2.98 15.17
C ASP A 180 26.48 2.00 15.76
N GLY A 181 26.15 0.92 15.04
CA GLY A 181 25.17 -0.11 15.43
C GLY A 181 24.03 -0.21 14.42
N PRO A 182 23.32 -1.36 14.33
CA PRO A 182 22.30 -1.53 13.30
C PRO A 182 21.13 -0.56 13.46
N ARG A 183 20.40 -0.35 12.35
CA ARG A 183 19.14 0.41 12.32
C ARG A 183 17.99 -0.57 12.13
N GLU A 184 17.26 -0.83 13.20
CA GLU A 184 16.15 -1.77 13.18
C GLU A 184 14.84 -1.05 12.82
N VAL A 185 14.11 -1.60 11.84
CA VAL A 185 12.90 -0.99 11.27
C VAL A 185 11.84 -2.06 11.04
N LEU A 186 10.59 -1.79 11.42
CA LEU A 186 9.42 -2.57 11.03
C LEU A 186 8.80 -1.93 9.79
N LEU A 187 8.68 -2.71 8.72
CA LEU A 187 8.05 -2.33 7.47
C LEU A 187 6.71 -3.06 7.34
N ALA A 188 5.61 -2.33 7.17
CA ALA A 188 4.28 -2.90 7.03
C ALA A 188 3.43 -2.11 6.01
N HIS A 189 2.29 -2.67 5.64
CA HIS A 189 1.31 -2.02 4.76
C HIS A 189 -0.05 -2.09 5.44
N VAL A 190 -0.51 -0.97 6.00
CA VAL A 190 -1.79 -0.84 6.73
C VAL A 190 -2.94 -0.98 5.73
N ASN A 191 -4.04 -1.66 6.07
CA ASN A 191 -5.23 -1.71 5.21
C ASN A 191 -5.97 -0.36 5.19
N GLU A 192 -6.57 0.02 4.06
CA GLU A 192 -7.29 1.30 3.89
C GLU A 192 -8.44 1.45 4.91
N GLU A 193 -9.12 0.35 5.26
CA GLU A 193 -10.16 0.30 6.32
C GLU A 193 -9.63 0.57 7.75
N SER A 194 -8.31 0.49 7.95
CA SER A 194 -7.65 0.69 9.25
C SER A 194 -6.90 2.02 9.34
N GLU A 195 -6.85 2.81 8.26
CA GLU A 195 -6.22 4.13 8.24
C GLU A 195 -6.82 5.08 9.30
N SER A 196 -8.15 5.09 9.47
CA SER A 196 -8.82 6.00 10.40
C SER A 196 -8.30 5.85 11.83
N ARG A 197 -8.13 4.62 12.31
CA ARG A 197 -7.58 4.31 13.64
C ARG A 197 -6.16 4.86 13.79
N LEU A 198 -5.32 4.70 12.76
CA LEU A 198 -3.97 5.27 12.76
C LEU A 198 -4.03 6.79 12.81
N LEU A 199 -4.80 7.45 11.94
CA LEU A 199 -4.89 8.91 11.91
C LEU A 199 -5.50 9.49 13.20
N GLU A 200 -6.39 8.78 13.88
CA GLU A 200 -6.89 9.12 15.22
C GLU A 200 -5.80 9.15 16.30
N SER A 201 -4.68 8.43 16.13
CA SER A 201 -3.53 8.51 17.05
C SER A 201 -2.70 9.79 16.88
N LEU A 202 -2.89 10.53 15.78
CA LEU A 202 -1.96 11.59 15.37
C LEU A 202 -2.48 12.98 15.69
N ALA A 203 -1.63 13.77 16.33
CA ALA A 203 -1.77 15.21 16.49
C ALA A 203 -1.46 15.93 15.17
N VAL A 204 -2.22 15.64 14.09
CA VAL A 204 -2.09 16.37 12.83
C VAL A 204 -2.52 17.82 13.09
N PRO A 205 -1.63 18.83 12.91
CA PRO A 205 -1.96 20.20 13.29
C PRO A 205 -3.07 20.76 12.41
N GLN A 206 -4.31 20.71 12.91
CA GLN A 206 -5.41 21.43 12.28
C GLN A 206 -5.15 22.92 12.45
N MET A 207 -4.87 23.60 11.34
CA MET A 207 -4.69 25.04 11.36
C MET A 207 -6.05 25.68 11.63
N VAL A 208 -6.14 26.44 12.71
CA VAL A 208 -7.32 27.19 13.14
C VAL A 208 -7.07 28.68 12.96
N GLU A 209 -8.12 29.40 12.60
CA GLU A 209 -8.07 30.85 12.52
C GLU A 209 -8.07 31.45 13.93
N ALA A 210 -6.95 32.07 14.32
CA ALA A 210 -6.82 32.83 15.55
C ALA A 210 -6.48 34.29 15.25
N GLU A 211 -7.13 35.21 15.94
CA GLU A 211 -6.78 36.63 15.91
C GLU A 211 -5.50 36.85 16.74
N VAL A 212 -4.39 37.17 16.06
CA VAL A 212 -3.09 37.44 16.69
C VAL A 212 -2.79 38.93 16.61
N GLU A 213 -2.44 39.53 17.73
CA GLU A 213 -2.02 40.93 17.81
C GLU A 213 -0.63 41.10 17.17
N GLU A 214 -0.55 41.82 16.05
CA GLU A 214 0.70 42.02 15.30
C GLU A 214 0.92 43.49 14.92
N THR A 215 2.16 43.95 15.03
CA THR A 215 2.60 45.25 14.53
C THR A 215 2.76 45.18 13.00
N VAL A 216 1.80 45.74 12.28
CA VAL A 216 1.79 45.79 10.82
C VAL A 216 2.10 47.21 10.32
N GLN A 217 2.73 47.30 9.15
CA GLN A 217 2.89 48.56 8.42
C GLN A 217 1.60 48.85 7.66
N ALA A 218 0.70 49.64 8.26
CA ALA A 218 -0.57 50.02 7.63
C ALA A 218 -0.57 51.49 7.20
N ARG A 219 -1.46 51.84 6.28
CA ARG A 219 -1.71 53.25 5.92
C ARG A 219 -2.42 53.97 7.06
N VAL A 220 -2.16 55.27 7.18
CA VAL A 220 -2.86 56.12 8.16
C VAL A 220 -4.33 56.28 7.71
N PRO A 221 -5.34 56.23 8.61
CA PRO A 221 -6.74 56.31 8.20
C PRO A 221 -7.10 57.52 7.33
N LEU A 222 -6.39 58.64 7.51
CA LEU A 222 -6.57 59.87 6.73
C LEU A 222 -6.09 59.73 5.28
N ASP A 223 -5.10 58.86 5.01
CA ASP A 223 -4.69 58.47 3.65
C ASP A 223 -5.86 57.79 2.92
N GLU A 224 -6.44 56.77 3.56
CA GLU A 224 -7.49 55.94 2.96
C GLU A 224 -8.79 56.73 2.80
N GLN A 225 -9.13 57.58 3.77
CA GLN A 225 -10.30 58.47 3.71
C GLN A 225 -10.21 59.46 2.54
N HIS A 226 -9.02 59.99 2.24
CA HIS A 226 -8.80 60.97 1.18
C HIS A 226 -8.25 60.39 -0.13
N GLN A 227 -7.96 59.08 -0.13
CA GLN A 227 -7.37 58.32 -1.24
C GLN A 227 -6.07 58.96 -1.76
N LEU A 228 -5.19 59.40 -0.85
CA LEU A 228 -3.98 60.14 -1.24
C LEU A 228 -3.02 59.23 -2.00
N ALA A 229 -2.74 58.04 -1.48
CA ALA A 229 -1.94 57.01 -2.13
C ALA A 229 -2.42 56.71 -3.56
N GLU A 230 -3.72 56.50 -3.76
CA GLU A 230 -4.33 56.17 -5.05
C GLU A 230 -4.20 57.33 -6.04
N LYS A 231 -4.46 58.57 -5.60
CA LYS A 231 -4.37 59.78 -6.45
C LYS A 231 -2.92 60.05 -6.87
N VAL A 232 -1.96 59.94 -5.94
CA VAL A 232 -0.53 60.10 -6.23
C VAL A 232 0.00 58.96 -7.12
N THR A 233 -0.46 57.72 -6.91
CA THR A 233 -0.16 56.59 -7.80
C THR A 233 -0.69 56.86 -9.21
N ALA A 234 -1.95 57.26 -9.35
CA ALA A 234 -2.57 57.53 -10.64
C ALA A 234 -1.85 58.66 -11.40
N ALA A 235 -1.41 59.72 -10.70
CA ALA A 235 -0.58 60.77 -11.28
C ALA A 235 0.81 60.26 -11.70
N THR A 236 1.47 59.49 -10.82
CA THR A 236 2.79 58.87 -11.06
C THR A 236 2.76 57.97 -12.28
N SER A 237 1.90 56.95 -12.32
CA SER A 237 1.80 56.01 -13.45
C SER A 237 1.40 56.69 -14.76
N SER A 238 0.51 57.70 -14.70
CA SER A 238 0.08 58.46 -15.88
C SER A 238 1.16 59.38 -16.44
N LEU A 239 2.15 59.80 -15.63
CA LEU A 239 3.33 60.53 -16.09
C LEU A 239 4.47 59.60 -16.50
N GLN A 240 4.69 58.52 -15.75
CA GLN A 240 5.71 57.50 -16.02
C GLN A 240 5.58 56.96 -17.45
N HIS A 241 4.36 56.58 -17.87
CA HIS A 241 4.06 56.20 -19.25
C HIS A 241 4.45 57.31 -20.28
N LYS A 242 4.40 58.60 -19.93
CA LYS A 242 4.82 59.66 -20.87
C LYS A 242 6.35 59.77 -20.93
N LEU A 243 7.03 59.63 -19.79
CA LEU A 243 8.49 59.65 -19.72
C LEU A 243 9.10 58.45 -20.47
N ASP A 244 8.56 57.23 -20.30
CA ASP A 244 9.08 56.01 -20.94
C ASP A 244 9.06 56.05 -22.48
N TYR A 245 8.07 56.73 -23.07
CA TYR A 245 7.96 56.91 -24.52
C TYR A 245 8.43 58.29 -25.02
N GLY A 246 9.06 59.11 -24.16
CA GLY A 246 9.55 60.44 -24.53
C GLY A 246 8.48 61.43 -24.97
N LEU A 247 7.24 61.25 -24.52
CA LEU A 247 6.07 62.04 -24.90
C LEU A 247 5.83 63.21 -23.92
N PRO A 248 5.26 64.34 -24.38
CA PRO A 248 4.82 65.41 -23.48
C PRO A 248 3.68 64.93 -22.57
N ALA A 249 3.54 65.56 -21.41
CA ALA A 249 2.44 65.30 -20.48
C ALA A 249 1.09 65.58 -21.15
N SER A 250 0.20 64.58 -21.16
CA SER A 250 -1.17 64.74 -21.69
C SER A 250 -2.06 65.54 -20.75
N GLN A 251 -3.15 66.12 -21.26
CA GLN A 251 -4.16 66.81 -20.44
C GLN A 251 -4.63 65.94 -19.25
N SER A 252 -4.93 64.66 -19.48
CA SER A 252 -5.30 63.71 -18.40
C SER A 252 -4.20 63.51 -17.35
N THR A 253 -2.92 63.66 -17.71
CA THR A 253 -1.80 63.61 -16.75
C THR A 253 -1.75 64.88 -15.91
N LEU A 254 -1.99 66.06 -16.51
CA LEU A 254 -2.09 67.33 -15.81
C LEU A 254 -3.28 67.35 -14.83
N GLU A 255 -4.43 66.83 -15.26
CA GLU A 255 -5.65 66.73 -14.44
C GLU A 255 -5.42 65.83 -13.21
N LYS A 256 -4.82 64.64 -13.39
CA LYS A 256 -4.47 63.75 -12.27
C LYS A 256 -3.45 64.36 -11.30
N HIS A 257 -2.44 65.07 -11.82
CA HIS A 257 -1.47 65.79 -10.99
C HIS A 257 -2.14 66.89 -10.17
N GLN A 258 -3.03 67.69 -10.77
CA GLN A 258 -3.80 68.72 -10.09
C GLN A 258 -4.76 68.13 -9.05
N GLU A 259 -5.40 67.00 -9.35
CA GLU A 259 -6.29 66.31 -8.41
C GLU A 259 -5.52 65.80 -7.18
N ALA A 260 -4.37 65.14 -7.39
CA ALA A 260 -3.48 64.71 -6.31
C ALA A 260 -2.97 65.89 -5.48
N ALA A 261 -2.48 66.96 -6.14
CA ALA A 261 -2.03 68.18 -5.47
C ALA A 261 -3.12 68.82 -4.60
N LYS A 262 -4.34 68.91 -5.12
CA LYS A 262 -5.49 69.46 -4.39
C LYS A 262 -5.89 68.58 -3.21
N ALA A 263 -5.88 67.25 -3.37
CA ALA A 263 -6.22 66.32 -2.30
C ALA A 263 -5.21 66.39 -1.14
N VAL A 264 -3.91 66.35 -1.46
CA VAL A 264 -2.83 66.46 -0.47
C VAL A 264 -2.86 67.83 0.22
N GLN A 265 -3.03 68.92 -0.53
CA GLN A 265 -3.09 70.26 0.05
C GLN A 265 -4.33 70.43 0.96
N ALA A 266 -5.49 69.88 0.58
CA ALA A 266 -6.68 69.93 1.43
C ALA A 266 -6.49 69.19 2.77
N VAL A 267 -5.68 68.12 2.80
CA VAL A 267 -5.28 67.47 4.04
C VAL A 267 -4.32 68.35 4.83
N LEU A 268 -3.25 68.90 4.22
CA LEU A 268 -2.32 69.82 4.87
C LEU A 268 -2.99 71.10 5.45
N ASP A 269 -4.04 71.59 4.82
CA ASP A 269 -4.81 72.76 5.25
C ASP A 269 -5.78 72.46 6.42
N THR A 270 -5.90 71.20 6.84
CA THR A 270 -6.80 70.78 7.93
C THR A 270 -6.26 71.23 9.30
N PRO A 271 -7.01 72.00 10.11
CA PRO A 271 -6.53 72.45 11.41
C PRO A 271 -6.43 71.29 12.41
N GLY A 272 -5.27 71.15 13.07
CA GLY A 272 -5.09 70.21 14.18
C GLY A 272 -4.75 68.76 13.79
N LEU A 273 -4.11 68.57 12.63
CA LEU A 273 -3.48 67.28 12.25
C LEU A 273 -2.55 66.75 13.36
N SER A 274 -2.46 65.43 13.48
CA SER A 274 -1.40 64.81 14.27
C SER A 274 -0.03 64.95 13.57
N GLU A 275 1.07 64.79 14.32
CA GLU A 275 2.42 64.78 13.73
C GLU A 275 2.57 63.68 12.65
N GLN A 276 1.87 62.56 12.81
CA GLN A 276 1.83 61.42 11.89
C GLN A 276 1.06 61.75 10.60
N ASP A 277 -0.13 62.36 10.71
CA ASP A 277 -0.89 62.82 9.54
C ASP A 277 -0.15 63.92 8.78
N GLN A 278 0.53 64.82 9.51
CA GLN A 278 1.36 65.87 8.91
C GLN A 278 2.57 65.29 8.16
N ALA A 279 3.24 64.28 8.71
CA ALA A 279 4.34 63.58 8.05
C ALA A 279 3.87 62.82 6.79
N MET A 280 2.73 62.12 6.86
CA MET A 280 2.08 61.46 5.72
C MET A 280 1.74 62.47 4.61
N ALA A 281 1.08 63.58 4.96
CA ALA A 281 0.65 64.57 3.99
C ALA A 281 1.85 65.29 3.35
N GLN A 282 2.92 65.55 4.11
CA GLN A 282 4.16 66.10 3.57
C GLN A 282 4.87 65.09 2.63
N TYR A 283 4.92 63.81 2.98
CA TYR A 283 5.48 62.76 2.11
C TYR A 283 4.76 62.74 0.75
N TYR A 284 3.43 62.77 0.74
CA TYR A 284 2.68 62.83 -0.52
C TYR A 284 2.84 64.17 -1.26
N LYS A 285 3.05 65.29 -0.53
CA LYS A 285 3.30 66.60 -1.13
C LYS A 285 4.62 66.62 -1.90
N ASP A 286 5.68 66.05 -1.32
CA ASP A 286 7.00 65.96 -1.94
C ASP A 286 6.95 65.12 -3.24
N GLN A 287 6.18 64.02 -3.24
CA GLN A 287 5.98 63.19 -4.42
C GLN A 287 5.18 63.92 -5.51
N VAL A 288 4.12 64.64 -5.16
CA VAL A 288 3.35 65.46 -6.11
C VAL A 288 4.18 66.60 -6.68
N ASP A 289 5.05 67.22 -5.89
CA ASP A 289 5.97 68.26 -6.37
C ASP A 289 7.03 67.69 -7.32
N LEU A 290 7.54 66.47 -7.05
CA LEU A 290 8.44 65.74 -7.96
C LEU A 290 7.77 65.43 -9.31
N ILE A 291 6.52 64.96 -9.29
CA ILE A 291 5.70 64.76 -10.52
C ILE A 291 5.55 66.09 -11.27
N GLY A 292 5.23 67.18 -10.55
CA GLY A 292 5.10 68.53 -11.13
C GLY A 292 6.38 69.04 -11.79
N ALA A 293 7.53 68.85 -11.13
CA ALA A 293 8.84 69.18 -11.69
C ALA A 293 9.13 68.38 -12.98
N LYS A 294 8.81 67.08 -12.99
CA LYS A 294 9.00 66.20 -14.16
C LYS A 294 8.04 66.51 -15.31
N ILE A 295 6.83 67.00 -15.04
CA ILE A 295 5.92 67.53 -16.08
C ILE A 295 6.56 68.72 -16.80
N ALA A 296 7.27 69.59 -16.08
CA ALA A 296 7.92 70.77 -16.64
C ALA A 296 9.27 70.47 -17.31
N SER A 297 10.09 69.55 -16.75
CA SER A 297 11.45 69.27 -17.25
C SER A 297 11.56 68.09 -18.21
N GLY A 298 10.61 67.14 -18.17
CA GLY A 298 10.78 65.82 -18.75
C GLY A 298 11.97 65.05 -18.15
N GLY A 299 12.53 64.12 -18.93
CA GLY A 299 13.76 63.38 -18.62
C GLY A 299 13.51 61.95 -18.14
N ALA A 300 14.47 61.41 -17.37
CA ALA A 300 14.46 60.02 -16.92
C ALA A 300 13.20 59.64 -16.11
N PRO A 301 12.82 58.35 -16.08
CA PRO A 301 11.76 57.78 -15.23
C PRO A 301 11.71 58.31 -13.79
N LEU A 302 10.51 58.26 -13.20
CA LEU A 302 10.31 58.46 -11.78
C LEU A 302 10.77 57.22 -10.99
N PRO A 303 11.24 57.39 -9.74
CA PRO A 303 11.42 56.25 -8.83
C PRO A 303 10.08 55.58 -8.52
N HIS A 304 10.11 54.31 -8.13
CA HIS A 304 8.90 53.61 -7.72
C HIS A 304 8.30 54.27 -6.46
N PHE A 305 6.99 54.52 -6.50
CA PHE A 305 6.24 55.14 -5.42
C PHE A 305 5.59 54.08 -4.55
N PHE A 306 5.74 54.21 -3.23
CA PHE A 306 5.06 53.37 -2.24
C PHE A 306 4.13 54.25 -1.40
N PRO A 307 2.96 53.74 -0.95
CA PRO A 307 2.14 54.45 0.03
C PRO A 307 2.89 54.69 1.34
N TYR A 308 2.59 55.81 1.99
CA TYR A 308 3.05 56.09 3.35
C TYR A 308 2.41 55.10 4.31
N THR A 309 3.24 54.41 5.09
CA THR A 309 2.80 53.41 6.06
C THR A 309 3.48 53.66 7.40
N THR A 310 2.82 53.21 8.47
CA THR A 310 3.28 53.35 9.85
C THR A 310 2.98 52.09 10.64
N GLU A 311 3.84 51.79 11.60
CA GLU A 311 3.63 50.70 12.55
C GLU A 311 2.36 50.94 13.36
N THR A 312 1.41 50.03 13.22
CA THR A 312 0.19 49.99 14.02
C THR A 312 -0.11 48.55 14.41
N THR A 313 -0.58 48.37 15.63
CA THR A 313 -0.92 47.05 16.16
C THR A 313 -2.35 46.72 15.77
N GLN A 314 -2.55 45.62 15.04
CA GLN A 314 -3.86 45.15 14.62
C GLN A 314 -4.03 43.67 14.94
N MET A 315 -5.27 43.25 15.18
CA MET A 315 -5.65 41.84 15.28
C MET A 315 -5.67 41.26 13.87
N VAL A 316 -4.67 40.46 13.52
CA VAL A 316 -4.57 39.78 12.23
C VAL A 316 -5.02 38.34 12.42
N VAL A 317 -6.05 37.92 11.67
CA VAL A 317 -6.44 36.50 11.62
C VAL A 317 -5.30 35.71 10.96
N LYS A 318 -4.65 34.86 11.76
CA LYS A 318 -3.61 33.93 11.30
C LYS A 318 -4.09 32.49 11.48
N GLN A 319 -3.72 31.67 10.52
CA GLN A 319 -3.79 30.21 10.62
C GLN A 319 -2.70 29.77 11.60
N VAL A 320 -3.09 29.42 12.83
CA VAL A 320 -2.19 28.89 13.87
C VAL A 320 -2.50 27.40 14.09
N PRO A 321 -1.54 26.57 14.51
CA PRO A 321 -1.85 25.22 14.97
C PRO A 321 -2.89 25.25 16.09
N GLY A 322 -3.99 24.53 15.93
CA GLY A 322 -4.93 24.28 17.01
C GLY A 322 -4.29 23.48 18.14
N PRO A 323 -4.86 23.50 19.36
CA PRO A 323 -4.39 22.65 20.44
C PRO A 323 -4.50 21.18 20.02
N ALA A 324 -3.41 20.42 20.16
CA ALA A 324 -3.44 18.98 19.98
C ALA A 324 -4.42 18.35 21.00
N PRO A 325 -5.20 17.34 20.62
CA PRO A 325 -5.96 16.54 21.58
C PRO A 325 -5.00 15.90 22.60
N GLU A 326 -5.47 15.71 23.84
CA GLU A 326 -4.73 14.91 24.82
C GLU A 326 -4.57 13.46 24.30
N ASP A 327 -3.51 12.78 24.71
CA ASP A 327 -3.12 11.43 24.25
C ASP A 327 -2.85 11.22 22.74
N THR A 328 -2.58 12.29 21.97
CA THR A 328 -2.17 12.18 20.54
C THR A 328 -0.65 12.33 20.30
N LEU A 329 -0.12 11.55 19.35
CA LEU A 329 1.29 11.53 18.96
C LEU A 329 1.64 12.74 18.08
N ALA A 330 2.77 13.40 18.36
CA ALA A 330 3.23 14.52 17.56
C ALA A 330 3.58 14.08 16.13
N ALA A 331 2.87 14.63 15.14
CA ALA A 331 3.02 14.25 13.73
C ALA A 331 3.22 15.49 12.83
N GLN A 332 4.24 15.43 11.96
CA GLN A 332 4.49 16.43 10.93
C GLN A 332 4.17 15.85 9.54
N GLN A 333 3.23 16.50 8.83
CA GLN A 333 3.01 16.24 7.41
C GLN A 333 4.18 16.79 6.58
N ARG A 334 4.74 15.96 5.68
CA ARG A 334 5.84 16.34 4.77
C ARG A 334 5.73 15.62 3.42
N GLN A 335 6.60 15.98 2.49
CA GLN A 335 6.73 15.28 1.21
C GLN A 335 7.11 13.81 1.44
N ALA A 336 6.47 12.89 0.71
CA ALA A 336 6.80 11.47 0.76
C ALA A 336 8.26 11.20 0.39
N SER A 337 8.82 10.19 1.02
CA SER A 337 10.20 9.76 0.82
C SER A 337 10.33 8.25 1.02
N ARG A 338 11.48 7.66 0.68
CA ARG A 338 11.81 6.25 0.96
C ARG A 338 13.11 6.16 1.76
N ILE A 339 13.30 5.05 2.48
CA ILE A 339 14.62 4.67 3.02
C ILE A 339 15.62 4.60 1.85
N ASN A 340 16.73 5.33 1.95
CA ASN A 340 17.81 5.27 0.96
C ASN A 340 18.90 4.31 1.45
N ALA A 341 18.59 3.01 1.41
CA ALA A 341 19.54 1.95 1.73
C ALA A 341 20.48 1.67 0.55
N GLU A 342 21.64 1.07 0.83
CA GLU A 342 22.61 0.62 -0.17
C GLU A 342 22.99 -0.84 0.08
N LEU A 343 23.05 -1.66 -0.98
CA LEU A 343 23.53 -3.03 -0.91
C LEU A 343 25.06 -3.07 -1.08
N SER A 344 25.76 -3.47 -0.02
CA SER A 344 27.22 -3.63 0.01
C SER A 344 27.70 -4.57 -1.09
N ALA A 345 28.54 -4.06 -2.00
CA ALA A 345 29.09 -4.86 -3.10
C ALA A 345 30.10 -5.93 -2.65
N GLU A 346 30.68 -5.78 -1.45
CA GLU A 346 31.68 -6.70 -0.89
C GLU A 346 31.04 -7.78 0.00
N SER A 347 30.16 -7.39 0.93
CA SER A 347 29.54 -8.33 1.88
C SER A 347 28.14 -8.81 1.48
N GLY A 348 27.44 -8.08 0.60
CA GLY A 348 26.04 -8.34 0.28
C GLY A 348 25.05 -7.87 1.35
N ASP A 349 25.51 -7.13 2.35
CA ASP A 349 24.66 -6.57 3.41
C ASP A 349 23.88 -5.34 2.92
N ALA A 350 22.65 -5.18 3.39
CA ALA A 350 21.90 -3.93 3.27
C ALA A 350 22.33 -2.94 4.36
N CYS A 351 22.79 -1.76 3.94
CA CYS A 351 23.32 -0.69 4.79
C CYS A 351 22.41 0.54 4.75
N TRP A 352 22.24 1.21 5.90
CA TRP A 352 21.51 2.48 6.02
C TRP A 352 21.90 3.19 7.32
N ASP A 353 22.11 4.51 7.28
CA ASP A 353 22.58 5.32 8.40
C ASP A 353 21.48 5.71 9.41
N GLY A 354 20.21 5.44 9.10
CA GLY A 354 19.05 5.85 9.89
C GLY A 354 18.47 7.22 9.52
N GLN A 355 19.01 7.90 8.51
CA GLN A 355 18.64 9.29 8.16
C GLN A 355 18.51 9.55 6.65
N ALA A 356 19.26 8.84 5.80
CA ALA A 356 19.27 9.04 4.36
C ALA A 356 17.91 8.65 3.75
N ARG A 357 17.33 9.56 2.98
CA ARG A 357 16.02 9.39 2.34
C ARG A 357 16.09 9.80 0.88
N SER A 358 15.43 9.04 0.01
CA SER A 358 15.19 9.42 -1.39
C SER A 358 13.80 10.04 -1.53
N SER A 359 13.64 11.02 -2.41
CA SER A 359 12.36 11.71 -2.63
C SER A 359 11.34 10.82 -3.34
N ALA A 360 10.07 10.95 -2.99
CA ALA A 360 8.95 10.32 -3.68
C ALA A 360 7.79 11.30 -3.89
N ASN A 361 6.91 11.00 -4.84
CA ASN A 361 5.73 11.82 -5.13
C ASN A 361 4.53 11.39 -4.27
N GLY A 362 4.23 12.21 -3.26
CA GLY A 362 3.12 12.03 -2.34
C GLY A 362 3.32 12.80 -1.04
N THR A 363 2.49 12.51 -0.05
CA THR A 363 2.54 13.01 1.32
C THR A 363 2.85 11.86 2.28
N GLU A 364 3.62 12.13 3.34
CA GLU A 364 3.78 11.25 4.49
C GLU A 364 3.67 12.02 5.83
N TYR A 365 3.25 11.33 6.88
CA TYR A 365 3.36 11.80 8.26
C TYR A 365 4.65 11.25 8.86
N ALA A 366 5.51 12.13 9.36
CA ALA A 366 6.62 11.79 10.25
C ALA A 366 6.13 11.93 11.69
N ILE A 367 6.19 10.85 12.46
CA ILE A 367 5.53 10.70 13.76
C ILE A 367 6.61 10.48 14.82
N ASP A 368 6.58 11.26 15.90
CA ASP A 368 7.42 11.06 17.08
C ASP A 368 6.72 10.07 18.02
N LEU A 369 7.40 8.98 18.36
CA LEU A 369 6.92 7.94 19.29
C LEU A 369 7.57 8.05 20.68
N GLY A 370 8.36 9.10 20.89
CA GLY A 370 9.12 9.34 22.11
C GLY A 370 10.39 8.48 22.22
N GLU A 371 11.27 8.84 23.16
CA GLU A 371 12.45 8.02 23.53
C GLU A 371 13.43 7.70 22.38
N GLY A 372 13.40 8.46 21.28
CA GLY A 372 14.19 8.22 20.07
C GLY A 372 13.55 7.28 19.05
N TRP A 373 12.34 6.79 19.33
CA TRP A 373 11.50 6.05 18.39
C TRP A 373 10.75 7.01 17.45
N SER A 374 10.52 6.59 16.22
CA SER A 374 9.69 7.35 15.27
C SER A 374 8.97 6.44 14.30
N ALA A 375 7.95 6.96 13.63
CA ALA A 375 7.28 6.27 12.53
C ALA A 375 7.13 7.16 11.30
N VAL A 376 6.98 6.54 10.14
CA VAL A 376 6.61 7.21 8.88
C VAL A 376 5.41 6.49 8.28
N TYR A 377 4.30 7.20 8.10
CA TYR A 377 3.08 6.67 7.49
C TYR A 377 2.70 7.44 6.23
N ARG A 378 2.40 6.74 5.14
CA ARG A 378 1.86 7.34 3.90
C ARG A 378 0.36 7.05 3.78
N PRO A 379 -0.50 8.05 3.99
CA PRO A 379 -1.95 7.83 3.99
C PRO A 379 -2.48 7.47 2.59
N TYR A 380 -3.55 6.69 2.56
CA TYR A 380 -4.45 6.51 1.44
C TYR A 380 -5.21 7.80 1.10
N SER A 381 -5.76 8.49 2.11
CA SER A 381 -6.58 9.69 1.94
C SER A 381 -5.79 10.94 1.49
N GLY A 382 -4.53 11.05 1.91
CA GLY A 382 -3.63 12.17 1.54
C GLY A 382 -2.86 11.97 0.23
N ASN A 383 -3.07 10.86 -0.48
CA ASN A 383 -2.33 10.49 -1.69
C ASN A 383 -3.27 10.06 -2.83
N ASP A 384 -3.49 10.99 -3.77
CA ASP A 384 -4.36 10.81 -4.93
C ASP A 384 -3.80 9.77 -5.92
N VAL A 385 -4.65 8.81 -6.29
CA VAL A 385 -4.31 7.62 -7.12
C VAL A 385 -3.90 7.93 -8.56
N SER A 386 -4.08 9.17 -9.03
CA SER A 386 -3.76 9.61 -10.39
C SER A 386 -2.50 10.50 -10.48
N THR A 387 -2.08 11.09 -9.35
CA THR A 387 -0.98 12.07 -9.29
C THR A 387 0.16 11.70 -8.33
N THR A 388 -0.07 10.75 -7.41
CA THR A 388 0.94 10.26 -6.45
C THR A 388 1.34 8.81 -6.73
N GLU A 389 2.45 8.37 -6.15
CA GLU A 389 2.95 7.00 -6.30
C GLU A 389 2.05 6.03 -5.52
N PHE A 390 1.08 5.44 -6.23
CA PHE A 390 0.11 4.48 -5.71
C PHE A 390 0.75 3.37 -4.86
N SER A 391 1.95 2.88 -5.24
CA SER A 391 2.66 1.82 -4.52
C SER A 391 3.01 2.16 -3.07
N MET A 392 3.07 3.45 -2.72
CA MET A 392 3.41 3.93 -1.38
C MET A 392 2.22 4.14 -0.45
N ARG A 393 0.99 4.19 -0.97
CA ARG A 393 -0.23 4.35 -0.15
C ARG A 393 -0.31 3.19 0.86
N GLY A 394 -0.60 3.49 2.13
CA GLY A 394 -0.68 2.51 3.22
C GLY A 394 0.66 2.04 3.80
N GLN A 395 1.81 2.40 3.21
CA GLN A 395 3.11 1.97 3.75
C GLN A 395 3.40 2.63 5.12
N LEU A 396 3.70 1.79 6.11
CA LEU A 396 4.12 2.16 7.46
C LEU A 396 5.56 1.71 7.70
N GLU A 397 6.36 2.59 8.28
CA GLU A 397 7.67 2.30 8.85
C GLU A 397 7.63 2.65 10.34
N VAL A 398 8.15 1.77 11.21
CA VAL A 398 8.46 2.10 12.61
C VAL A 398 9.96 1.93 12.81
N HIS A 399 10.63 2.94 13.32
CA HIS A 399 12.09 3.04 13.46
C HIS A 399 12.48 2.98 14.93
N ALA A 400 13.37 2.04 15.27
CA ALA A 400 13.96 1.95 16.59
C ALA A 400 15.15 2.91 16.76
N PRO A 401 15.53 3.28 18.01
CA PRO A 401 16.80 3.93 18.30
C PRO A 401 18.01 3.12 17.79
N PRO A 402 19.17 3.77 17.53
CA PRO A 402 20.40 3.08 17.13
C PRO A 402 20.79 1.94 18.07
N GLY A 403 20.87 0.72 17.54
CA GLY A 403 21.19 -0.47 18.33
C GLY A 403 20.46 -1.72 17.85
N ALA A 404 20.83 -2.86 18.44
CA ALA A 404 20.20 -4.16 18.17
C ALA A 404 19.32 -4.59 19.35
N GLY A 405 18.29 -5.39 19.09
CA GLY A 405 17.50 -6.06 20.13
C GLY A 405 16.11 -5.48 20.37
N HIS A 406 15.61 -4.63 19.48
CA HIS A 406 14.31 -3.99 19.58
C HIS A 406 13.21 -4.73 18.80
N GLY A 407 13.44 -5.97 18.34
CA GLY A 407 12.54 -6.68 17.42
C GLY A 407 11.12 -6.88 17.97
N LYS A 408 10.98 -7.17 19.27
CA LYS A 408 9.68 -7.23 19.97
C LYS A 408 9.08 -5.85 20.22
N GLU A 409 9.91 -4.87 20.61
CA GLU A 409 9.46 -3.50 20.88
C GLU A 409 8.93 -2.82 19.61
N LEU A 410 9.56 -3.07 18.45
CA LEU A 410 9.10 -2.61 17.13
C LEU A 410 7.65 -3.01 16.83
N VAL A 411 7.27 -4.25 17.16
CA VAL A 411 5.88 -4.70 17.05
C VAL A 411 5.02 -4.06 18.14
N GLY A 412 5.52 -3.99 19.38
CA GLY A 412 4.83 -3.36 20.51
C GLY A 412 4.41 -1.91 20.26
N ARG A 413 5.26 -1.09 19.63
CA ARG A 413 5.00 0.33 19.31
C ARG A 413 3.82 0.54 18.35
N LEU A 414 3.33 -0.50 17.65
CA LEU A 414 2.11 -0.43 16.83
C LEU A 414 0.87 -0.04 17.65
N GLU A 415 0.84 -0.36 18.95
CA GLU A 415 -0.26 0.01 19.86
C GLU A 415 -0.40 1.53 20.02
N GLN A 416 0.72 2.26 20.04
CA GLN A 416 0.69 3.73 20.09
C GLN A 416 0.02 4.35 18.84
N LEU A 417 0.06 3.62 17.72
CA LEU A 417 -0.58 3.99 16.45
C LEU A 417 -2.03 3.48 16.35
N ASN A 418 -2.66 3.03 17.44
CA ASN A 418 -3.96 2.31 17.48
C ASN A 418 -4.02 1.06 16.57
N LEU A 419 -2.88 0.43 16.28
CA LEU A 419 -2.79 -0.79 15.47
C LEU A 419 -2.54 -2.03 16.34
N ILE A 420 -2.96 -3.19 15.86
CA ILE A 420 -2.71 -4.47 16.53
C ILE A 420 -1.20 -4.74 16.61
N ASN A 421 -0.73 -5.04 17.82
CA ASN A 421 0.68 -5.26 18.17
C ASN A 421 1.00 -6.71 18.61
N LYS A 422 0.04 -7.63 18.51
CA LYS A 422 0.23 -9.02 18.92
C LYS A 422 0.69 -9.90 17.75
N PRO A 423 1.62 -10.85 17.95
CA PRO A 423 1.91 -11.88 16.95
C PRO A 423 0.67 -12.73 16.65
N MET A 424 0.51 -13.15 15.39
CA MET A 424 -0.66 -13.92 14.95
C MET A 424 -0.74 -15.32 15.58
N THR A 425 -1.91 -15.65 16.13
CA THR A 425 -2.28 -16.99 16.63
C THR A 425 -2.71 -17.94 15.51
N ALA A 426 -2.79 -19.25 15.78
CA ALA A 426 -3.22 -20.24 14.81
C ALA A 426 -4.67 -20.01 14.30
N ALA A 427 -5.58 -19.60 15.18
CA ALA A 427 -6.97 -19.31 14.81
C ALA A 427 -7.11 -18.06 13.92
N GLU A 428 -6.28 -17.04 14.16
CA GLU A 428 -6.21 -15.85 13.29
C GLU A 428 -5.63 -16.22 11.92
N GLY A 429 -4.61 -17.08 11.89
CA GLY A 429 -4.06 -17.59 10.64
C GLY A 429 -5.07 -18.38 9.82
N GLU A 430 -5.94 -19.17 10.44
CA GLU A 430 -7.04 -19.85 9.75
C GLU A 430 -8.05 -18.84 9.16
N TRP A 431 -8.39 -17.78 9.90
CA TRP A 431 -9.23 -16.69 9.40
C TRP A 431 -8.59 -16.00 8.18
N THR A 432 -7.33 -15.54 8.31
CA THR A 432 -6.58 -14.89 7.22
C THR A 432 -6.43 -15.81 6.00
N TYR A 433 -6.15 -17.09 6.21
CA TYR A 433 -6.08 -18.10 5.16
C TYR A 433 -7.39 -18.24 4.39
N LEU A 434 -8.52 -18.31 5.09
CA LEU A 434 -9.86 -18.41 4.50
C LEU A 434 -10.22 -17.13 3.74
N THR A 435 -9.98 -15.94 4.30
CA THR A 435 -10.26 -14.67 3.60
C THR A 435 -9.38 -14.48 2.36
N ASN A 436 -8.12 -14.91 2.42
CA ASN A 436 -7.21 -14.88 1.27
C ASN A 436 -7.67 -15.85 0.18
N ASN A 437 -8.16 -17.03 0.54
CA ASN A 437 -8.72 -17.98 -0.42
C ASN A 437 -10.03 -17.50 -1.05
N VAL A 438 -10.91 -16.83 -0.29
CA VAL A 438 -12.11 -16.18 -0.85
C VAL A 438 -11.75 -15.19 -1.94
N THR A 439 -10.71 -14.36 -1.73
CA THR A 439 -10.24 -13.40 -2.74
C THR A 439 -9.51 -14.07 -3.91
N ALA A 440 -8.64 -15.05 -3.64
CA ALA A 440 -7.83 -15.71 -4.67
C ALA A 440 -8.64 -16.61 -5.62
N GLN A 441 -9.74 -17.19 -5.13
CA GLN A 441 -10.66 -18.04 -5.90
C GLN A 441 -11.95 -17.30 -6.32
N ASP A 442 -12.01 -15.97 -6.12
CA ASP A 442 -13.14 -15.10 -6.48
C ASP A 442 -14.50 -15.55 -5.91
N LEU A 443 -14.48 -16.12 -4.69
CA LEU A 443 -15.65 -16.74 -4.05
C LEU A 443 -16.59 -15.71 -3.41
N ARG A 444 -16.34 -14.40 -3.53
CA ARG A 444 -17.10 -13.36 -2.80
C ARG A 444 -18.59 -13.37 -3.16
N ASP A 445 -18.90 -13.64 -4.42
CA ASP A 445 -20.26 -13.75 -4.96
C ASP A 445 -20.81 -15.19 -4.97
N ALA A 446 -20.08 -16.15 -4.40
CA ALA A 446 -20.53 -17.53 -4.32
C ALA A 446 -21.75 -17.67 -3.38
N PRO A 447 -22.67 -18.63 -3.65
CA PRO A 447 -23.87 -18.83 -2.83
C PRO A 447 -23.57 -18.97 -1.33
N GLY A 448 -24.22 -18.15 -0.51
CA GLY A 448 -24.04 -18.13 0.95
C GLY A 448 -22.86 -17.31 1.45
N MET A 449 -21.90 -16.90 0.60
CA MET A 449 -20.70 -16.18 1.07
C MET A 449 -21.03 -14.82 1.68
N ALA A 450 -21.87 -14.02 1.02
CA ALA A 450 -22.32 -12.73 1.56
C ALA A 450 -23.06 -12.87 2.92
N GLN A 451 -23.85 -13.94 3.10
CA GLN A 451 -24.52 -14.24 4.36
C GLN A 451 -23.53 -14.69 5.44
N ALA A 452 -22.49 -15.44 5.07
CA ALA A 452 -21.42 -15.82 6.00
C ALA A 452 -20.69 -14.59 6.52
N PHE A 453 -20.26 -13.66 5.65
CA PHE A 453 -19.63 -12.41 6.10
C PHE A 453 -20.55 -11.58 7.02
N ALA A 454 -21.82 -11.39 6.65
CA ALA A 454 -22.79 -10.69 7.50
C ALA A 454 -22.99 -11.38 8.87
N THR A 455 -22.97 -12.71 8.90
CA THR A 455 -23.05 -13.49 10.14
C THR A 455 -21.77 -13.32 10.98
N THR A 456 -20.59 -13.33 10.36
CA THR A 456 -19.32 -13.14 11.08
C THR A 456 -19.20 -11.75 11.73
N GLN A 457 -19.74 -10.72 11.07
CA GLN A 457 -19.83 -9.37 11.64
C GLN A 457 -20.82 -9.32 12.81
N GLY A 458 -22.03 -9.89 12.65
CA GLY A 458 -23.03 -9.94 13.71
C GLY A 458 -22.61 -10.72 14.96
N LEU A 459 -21.70 -11.70 14.82
CA LEU A 459 -21.08 -12.40 15.96
C LEU A 459 -20.11 -11.51 16.75
N GLU A 460 -19.34 -10.66 16.07
CA GLU A 460 -18.47 -9.68 16.74
C GLU A 460 -19.31 -8.61 17.46
N ASP A 461 -20.31 -8.04 16.77
CA ASP A 461 -21.24 -7.06 17.36
C ASP A 461 -21.98 -7.63 18.60
N MET A 462 -22.37 -8.91 18.57
CA MET A 462 -23.00 -9.59 19.70
C MET A 462 -22.06 -9.61 20.93
N HIS A 463 -20.80 -10.00 20.75
CA HIS A 463 -19.83 -10.02 21.84
C HIS A 463 -19.43 -8.61 22.32
N VAL A 464 -19.45 -7.59 21.46
CA VAL A 464 -19.32 -6.19 21.87
C VAL A 464 -20.45 -5.80 22.83
N GLN A 465 -21.71 -6.12 22.48
CA GLN A 465 -22.87 -5.83 23.34
C GLN A 465 -22.82 -6.59 24.67
N GLU A 466 -22.45 -7.88 24.65
CA GLU A 466 -22.26 -8.68 25.87
C GLU A 466 -21.18 -8.09 26.79
N LEU A 467 -20.04 -7.67 26.22
CA LEU A 467 -18.94 -7.07 26.97
C LEU A 467 -19.34 -5.71 27.56
N ILE A 468 -19.93 -4.82 26.78
CA ILE A 468 -20.47 -3.54 27.27
C ILE A 468 -21.48 -3.78 28.40
N GLN A 469 -22.40 -4.74 28.24
CA GLN A 469 -23.40 -5.03 29.27
C GLN A 469 -22.75 -5.61 30.54
N SER A 470 -21.75 -6.49 30.42
CA SER A 470 -21.01 -7.05 31.56
C SER A 470 -20.12 -6.04 32.28
N ARG A 471 -19.72 -4.96 31.60
CA ARG A 471 -18.86 -3.88 32.10
C ARG A 471 -19.60 -2.57 32.35
N ALA A 472 -20.93 -2.56 32.27
CA ALA A 472 -21.74 -1.34 32.35
C ALA A 472 -21.42 -0.52 33.62
N ASP A 473 -21.32 -1.18 34.78
CA ASP A 473 -20.99 -0.55 36.06
C ASP A 473 -19.58 0.08 36.11
N SER A 474 -18.63 -0.41 35.31
CA SER A 474 -17.27 0.16 35.18
C SER A 474 -17.15 1.23 34.08
N LEU A 475 -18.09 1.29 33.13
CA LEU A 475 -18.13 2.28 32.06
C LEU A 475 -18.90 3.55 32.47
N ILE A 476 -19.83 3.44 33.42
CA ILE A 476 -20.63 4.58 33.91
C ILE A 476 -19.74 5.54 34.71
N GLY A 477 -19.68 6.80 34.26
CA GLY A 477 -18.99 7.87 34.96
C GLY A 477 -17.52 8.05 34.61
N LEU A 478 -17.00 7.28 33.64
CA LEU A 478 -15.76 7.61 32.95
C LEU A 478 -15.92 8.93 32.17
N ASP A 479 -14.83 9.69 32.07
CA ASP A 479 -14.69 10.77 31.09
C ASP A 479 -14.66 10.23 29.64
N GLY A 480 -14.78 11.13 28.67
CA GLY A 480 -14.92 10.76 27.26
C GLY A 480 -13.74 9.96 26.70
N ASP A 481 -12.52 10.31 27.11
CA ASP A 481 -11.29 9.75 26.57
C ASP A 481 -11.00 8.38 27.19
N THR A 482 -11.14 8.25 28.52
CA THR A 482 -11.06 6.96 29.22
C THR A 482 -12.16 6.00 28.75
N LEU A 483 -13.38 6.50 28.52
CA LEU A 483 -14.48 5.70 27.95
C LEU A 483 -14.14 5.20 26.54
N HIS A 484 -13.54 6.05 25.70
CA HIS A 484 -13.13 5.68 24.35
C HIS A 484 -12.03 4.60 24.35
N GLN A 485 -11.05 4.69 25.26
CA GLN A 485 -10.02 3.66 25.45
C GLN A 485 -10.62 2.32 25.90
N GLU A 486 -11.54 2.30 26.87
CA GLU A 486 -12.20 1.05 27.30
C GLU A 486 -13.11 0.46 26.20
N VAL A 487 -13.79 1.29 25.41
CA VAL A 487 -14.56 0.82 24.25
C VAL A 487 -13.64 0.18 23.20
N LYS A 488 -12.48 0.79 22.88
CA LYS A 488 -11.46 0.18 22.00
C LYS A 488 -11.02 -1.19 22.53
N ARG A 489 -10.74 -1.32 23.85
CA ARG A 489 -10.38 -2.59 24.48
C ARG A 489 -11.51 -3.64 24.39
N ILE A 490 -12.76 -3.23 24.57
CA ILE A 490 -13.94 -4.11 24.41
C ILE A 490 -14.03 -4.65 22.97
N HIS A 491 -13.83 -3.82 21.95
CA HIS A 491 -13.84 -4.29 20.56
C HIS A 491 -12.75 -5.33 20.27
N LEU A 492 -11.52 -5.11 20.73
CA LEU A 492 -10.42 -6.08 20.58
C LEU A 492 -10.74 -7.42 21.25
N GLU A 493 -11.36 -7.39 22.45
CA GLU A 493 -11.76 -8.61 23.16
C GLU A 493 -12.96 -9.32 22.50
N ALA A 494 -13.92 -8.58 21.94
CA ALA A 494 -15.02 -9.14 21.17
C ALA A 494 -14.53 -9.83 19.87
N ALA A 495 -13.58 -9.21 19.17
CA ALA A 495 -12.94 -9.80 18.00
C ALA A 495 -12.26 -11.12 18.36
N HIS A 496 -11.53 -11.18 19.48
CA HIS A 496 -10.91 -12.42 19.97
C HIS A 496 -11.93 -13.50 20.36
N ARG A 497 -12.96 -13.15 21.15
CA ARG A 497 -14.02 -14.09 21.58
C ARG A 497 -14.84 -14.65 20.42
N SER A 498 -15.14 -13.82 19.42
CA SER A 498 -15.93 -14.21 18.22
C SER A 498 -15.16 -15.11 17.26
N LEU A 499 -13.82 -15.06 17.26
CA LEU A 499 -12.97 -15.64 16.23
C LEU A 499 -13.23 -17.13 15.93
N PRO A 500 -13.35 -18.06 16.91
CA PRO A 500 -13.56 -19.49 16.60
C PRO A 500 -14.89 -19.74 15.86
N GLN A 501 -15.94 -19.01 16.23
CA GLN A 501 -17.26 -19.11 15.59
C GLN A 501 -17.22 -18.49 14.19
N ARG A 502 -16.51 -17.37 14.02
CA ARG A 502 -16.33 -16.70 12.73
C ARG A 502 -15.58 -17.58 11.73
N VAL A 503 -14.48 -18.20 12.17
CA VAL A 503 -13.73 -19.19 11.39
C VAL A 503 -14.63 -20.35 10.98
N GLN A 504 -15.42 -20.91 11.91
CA GLN A 504 -16.36 -21.99 11.59
C GLN A 504 -17.38 -21.59 10.52
N VAL A 505 -18.02 -20.41 10.65
CA VAL A 505 -19.01 -19.90 9.69
C VAL A 505 -18.40 -19.68 8.31
N LEU A 506 -17.23 -19.04 8.23
CA LEU A 506 -16.56 -18.77 6.96
C LEU A 506 -16.08 -20.07 6.30
N ARG A 507 -15.51 -21.00 7.07
CA ARG A 507 -15.04 -22.31 6.57
C ARG A 507 -16.16 -23.16 6.01
N GLU A 508 -17.34 -23.14 6.61
CA GLU A 508 -18.53 -23.83 6.08
C GLU A 508 -18.99 -23.22 4.75
N ALA A 509 -19.02 -21.89 4.65
CA ALA A 509 -19.39 -21.20 3.41
C ALA A 509 -18.37 -21.43 2.27
N VAL A 510 -17.06 -21.40 2.58
CA VAL A 510 -16.00 -21.74 1.64
C VAL A 510 -16.10 -23.20 1.20
N ALA A 511 -16.41 -24.13 2.11
CA ALA A 511 -16.60 -25.54 1.77
C ALA A 511 -17.75 -25.73 0.76
N VAL A 512 -18.92 -25.16 1.04
CA VAL A 512 -20.08 -25.21 0.14
C VAL A 512 -19.77 -24.57 -1.22
N ALA A 513 -19.13 -23.39 -1.23
CA ALA A 513 -18.73 -22.68 -2.46
C ALA A 513 -17.76 -23.48 -3.34
N THR A 514 -16.98 -24.40 -2.74
CA THR A 514 -15.91 -25.16 -3.40
C THR A 514 -16.26 -26.64 -3.59
N GLY A 515 -17.52 -27.03 -3.32
CA GLY A 515 -18.03 -28.39 -3.56
C GLY A 515 -17.71 -29.41 -2.46
N HIS A 516 -17.18 -28.98 -1.32
CA HIS A 516 -17.00 -29.84 -0.14
C HIS A 516 -18.33 -29.98 0.62
N GLY A 517 -18.57 -31.14 1.24
CA GLY A 517 -19.82 -31.42 1.96
C GLY A 517 -19.93 -30.79 3.36
N SER A 518 -18.82 -30.28 3.92
CA SER A 518 -18.80 -29.43 5.11
C SER A 518 -17.45 -28.75 5.31
N GLY A 519 -17.39 -27.75 6.20
CA GLY A 519 -16.16 -27.09 6.63
C GLY A 519 -15.15 -28.05 7.27
N GLN A 520 -15.60 -29.15 7.88
CA GLN A 520 -14.72 -30.21 8.39
C GLN A 520 -14.09 -31.04 7.26
N GLN A 521 -14.84 -31.30 6.17
CA GLN A 521 -14.30 -32.00 5.00
C GLN A 521 -13.29 -31.14 4.24
N LEU A 522 -13.54 -29.82 4.13
CA LEU A 522 -12.55 -28.87 3.62
C LEU A 522 -11.29 -28.86 4.50
N ALA A 523 -11.43 -28.76 5.83
CA ALA A 523 -10.30 -28.77 6.76
C ALA A 523 -9.45 -30.05 6.71
N ALA A 524 -10.06 -31.19 6.41
CA ALA A 524 -9.40 -32.47 6.25
C ALA A 524 -8.82 -32.70 4.83
N SER A 525 -8.99 -31.75 3.89
CA SER A 525 -8.49 -31.90 2.53
C SER A 525 -6.96 -31.69 2.46
N PRO A 526 -6.21 -32.44 1.63
CA PRO A 526 -4.75 -32.31 1.54
C PRO A 526 -4.21 -30.94 1.13
N GLY A 527 -5.06 -30.06 0.56
CA GLY A 527 -4.69 -28.69 0.18
C GLY A 527 -4.97 -27.64 1.27
N TYR A 528 -5.62 -28.01 2.37
CA TYR A 528 -6.01 -27.09 3.43
C TYR A 528 -4.84 -26.85 4.40
N GLN A 529 -4.16 -25.72 4.21
CA GLN A 529 -2.96 -25.36 4.95
C GLN A 529 -3.13 -23.96 5.58
N PRO A 530 -3.78 -23.84 6.76
CA PRO A 530 -4.03 -22.57 7.45
C PRO A 530 -2.78 -22.00 8.14
N THR A 531 -1.60 -22.28 7.57
CA THR A 531 -0.29 -21.79 8.02
C THR A 531 0.47 -21.30 6.78
N PRO A 532 1.10 -20.11 6.83
CA PRO A 532 1.83 -19.60 5.68
C PRO A 532 3.12 -20.41 5.46
N ASN A 533 3.55 -20.49 4.20
CA ASN A 533 4.85 -21.02 3.85
C ASN A 533 5.90 -19.89 3.95
N LEU A 534 7.06 -20.20 4.52
CA LEU A 534 8.23 -19.30 4.49
C LEU A 534 9.08 -19.64 3.26
N SER A 535 9.06 -18.76 2.25
CA SER A 535 9.77 -18.95 0.98
C SER A 535 10.61 -17.71 0.70
N GLY A 536 11.94 -17.83 0.59
CA GLY A 536 12.81 -16.69 0.27
C GLY A 536 12.79 -15.53 1.28
N ARG A 537 12.40 -15.77 2.55
CA ARG A 537 12.06 -14.73 3.56
C ARG A 537 10.80 -13.92 3.25
N TRP A 538 9.90 -14.45 2.42
CA TRP A 538 8.52 -14.00 2.26
C TRP A 538 7.57 -15.01 2.91
N LEU A 539 6.43 -14.53 3.40
CA LEU A 539 5.36 -15.40 3.92
C LEU A 539 4.28 -15.51 2.85
N THR A 540 4.03 -16.72 2.34
CA THR A 540 3.07 -16.95 1.26
C THR A 540 1.94 -17.86 1.72
N TRP A 541 0.70 -17.41 1.54
CA TRP A 541 -0.48 -18.21 1.82
C TRP A 541 -0.79 -19.08 0.58
N SER A 542 -1.18 -20.34 0.81
CA SER A 542 -1.51 -21.25 -0.28
C SER A 542 -3.00 -21.16 -0.69
N ARG A 543 -3.29 -21.51 -1.95
CA ARG A 543 -4.66 -21.71 -2.43
C ARG A 543 -4.98 -23.19 -2.56
N PHE A 544 -6.08 -23.63 -1.94
CA PHE A 544 -6.38 -25.06 -1.85
C PHE A 544 -6.90 -25.66 -3.15
N ASP A 545 -7.50 -24.90 -4.06
CA ASP A 545 -7.97 -25.39 -5.37
C ASP A 545 -6.84 -25.94 -6.26
N VAL A 546 -5.67 -25.30 -6.24
CA VAL A 546 -4.46 -25.77 -6.93
C VAL A 546 -3.79 -26.93 -6.17
N ALA A 547 -3.70 -26.83 -4.84
CA ALA A 547 -3.03 -27.85 -4.01
C ALA A 547 -3.84 -29.15 -3.87
N HIS A 548 -5.17 -29.08 -3.84
CA HIS A 548 -6.06 -30.22 -3.65
C HIS A 548 -6.36 -30.97 -4.95
N ASN A 549 -6.48 -30.26 -6.08
CA ASN A 549 -6.91 -30.83 -7.36
C ASN A 549 -5.90 -30.57 -8.48
N PRO A 550 -4.73 -31.24 -8.46
CA PRO A 550 -3.65 -30.95 -9.41
C PRO A 550 -3.97 -31.40 -10.85
N ALA A 551 -4.89 -32.34 -11.07
CA ALA A 551 -5.09 -32.93 -12.41
C ALA A 551 -5.70 -31.95 -13.45
N PRO A 552 -6.76 -31.17 -13.16
CA PRO A 552 -7.21 -30.10 -14.06
C PRO A 552 -6.13 -29.04 -14.31
N PHE A 553 -5.37 -28.67 -13.28
CA PHE A 553 -4.28 -27.70 -13.40
C PHE A 553 -3.18 -28.21 -14.34
N GLN A 554 -2.65 -29.42 -14.08
CA GLN A 554 -1.62 -30.07 -14.92
C GLN A 554 -2.09 -30.21 -16.38
N LYS A 555 -3.36 -30.52 -16.60
CA LYS A 555 -3.94 -30.56 -17.95
C LYS A 555 -4.00 -29.19 -18.62
N ALA A 556 -4.38 -28.14 -17.88
CA ALA A 556 -4.48 -26.78 -18.41
C ALA A 556 -3.12 -26.17 -18.75
N PHE A 557 -2.08 -26.48 -17.95
CA PHE A 557 -0.70 -26.02 -18.14
C PHE A 557 0.20 -26.98 -18.92
N ALA A 558 -0.33 -28.08 -19.47
CA ALA A 558 0.45 -29.01 -20.28
C ALA A 558 1.15 -28.30 -21.46
N GLY A 559 2.48 -28.38 -21.51
CA GLY A 559 3.32 -27.73 -22.52
C GLY A 559 3.55 -26.23 -22.31
N LYS A 560 3.10 -25.65 -21.19
CA LYS A 560 3.24 -24.23 -20.85
C LYS A 560 4.19 -24.05 -19.68
N ALA A 561 4.85 -22.90 -19.61
CA ALA A 561 5.69 -22.50 -18.49
C ALA A 561 5.39 -21.07 -18.08
N LEU A 562 5.74 -20.71 -16.84
CA LEU A 562 5.88 -19.30 -16.47
C LEU A 562 7.33 -18.87 -16.70
N PHE A 563 7.55 -17.61 -17.05
CA PHE A 563 8.89 -17.05 -17.16
C PHE A 563 8.96 -15.59 -16.71
N HIS A 564 10.17 -15.16 -16.35
CA HIS A 564 10.52 -13.78 -16.07
C HIS A 564 11.71 -13.39 -16.94
N ASP A 565 11.59 -12.26 -17.66
CA ASP A 565 12.70 -11.62 -18.37
C ASP A 565 13.54 -10.81 -17.37
N VAL A 566 14.75 -11.26 -17.08
CA VAL A 566 15.71 -10.53 -16.23
C VAL A 566 16.20 -9.31 -17.02
N GLY A 567 15.86 -8.11 -16.53
CA GLY A 567 16.03 -6.83 -17.24
C GLY A 567 17.45 -6.28 -17.26
N GLY A 568 17.63 -5.07 -16.72
CA GLY A 568 18.94 -4.39 -16.70
C GLY A 568 19.97 -5.01 -15.74
N LEU A 569 19.52 -5.86 -14.81
CA LEU A 569 20.39 -6.63 -13.92
C LEU A 569 20.98 -7.85 -14.65
N GLY A 570 22.26 -8.15 -14.45
CA GLY A 570 22.82 -9.44 -14.84
C GLY A 570 22.23 -10.58 -13.98
N ILE A 571 22.04 -11.78 -14.53
CA ILE A 571 21.44 -12.91 -13.80
C ILE A 571 22.25 -13.22 -12.53
N ALA A 572 23.59 -13.21 -12.62
CA ALA A 572 24.47 -13.44 -11.47
C ALA A 572 24.26 -12.43 -10.32
N ASP A 573 23.92 -11.17 -10.63
CA ASP A 573 23.70 -10.16 -9.62
C ASP A 573 22.33 -10.33 -8.92
N LEU A 574 21.31 -10.83 -9.64
CA LEU A 574 20.02 -11.24 -9.04
C LEU A 574 20.22 -12.34 -7.98
N PHE A 575 21.03 -13.34 -8.29
CA PHE A 575 21.25 -14.47 -7.39
C PHE A 575 22.07 -14.12 -6.13
N LYS A 576 22.66 -12.91 -6.01
CA LYS A 576 23.34 -12.47 -4.78
C LYS A 576 22.41 -12.50 -3.57
N THR A 577 21.21 -11.95 -3.71
CA THR A 577 20.18 -11.93 -2.65
C THR A 577 19.39 -13.25 -2.59
N GLY A 578 19.33 -13.99 -3.71
CA GLY A 578 18.62 -15.27 -3.79
C GLY A 578 17.09 -15.13 -3.97
N VAL A 579 16.60 -13.92 -4.20
CA VAL A 579 15.18 -13.62 -4.41
C VAL A 579 14.98 -12.74 -5.62
N LEU A 580 13.87 -12.95 -6.33
CA LEU A 580 13.32 -11.97 -7.25
C LEU A 580 12.36 -11.09 -6.46
N ALA A 581 12.63 -9.79 -6.37
CA ALA A 581 11.91 -8.86 -5.50
C ALA A 581 11.29 -7.71 -6.29
N SER A 582 10.13 -7.24 -5.82
CA SER A 582 9.40 -6.09 -6.38
C SER A 582 10.22 -4.80 -6.27
N THR A 583 9.83 -3.76 -7.01
CA THR A 583 10.55 -2.48 -7.03
C THR A 583 10.61 -1.81 -5.65
N GLU A 584 9.53 -1.81 -4.86
CA GLU A 584 9.54 -1.29 -3.49
C GLU A 584 10.42 -2.16 -2.57
N ARG A 585 10.36 -3.50 -2.70
CA ARG A 585 11.24 -4.38 -1.90
C ARG A 585 12.71 -4.19 -2.25
N ARG A 586 13.06 -4.07 -3.54
CA ARG A 586 14.42 -3.77 -4.00
C ARG A 586 14.96 -2.47 -3.41
N ALA A 587 14.15 -1.42 -3.33
CA ALA A 587 14.53 -0.18 -2.64
C ALA A 587 14.84 -0.42 -1.14
N THR A 588 13.99 -1.18 -0.43
CA THR A 588 14.26 -1.52 0.98
C THR A 588 15.47 -2.45 1.17
N MET A 589 15.83 -3.25 0.16
CA MET A 589 17.03 -4.09 0.13
C MET A 589 18.31 -3.32 -0.19
N GLY A 590 18.22 -2.03 -0.56
CA GLY A 590 19.35 -1.22 -1.03
C GLY A 590 19.81 -1.51 -2.46
N ILE A 591 18.99 -2.19 -3.26
CA ILE A 591 19.24 -2.40 -4.69
C ILE A 591 18.87 -1.13 -5.46
N GLN A 592 19.75 -0.70 -6.36
CA GLN A 592 19.58 0.51 -7.16
C GLN A 592 18.32 0.49 -8.04
N THR A 593 17.78 1.67 -8.32
CA THR A 593 16.68 1.91 -9.27
C THR A 593 17.15 1.78 -10.72
N GLU A 594 16.21 1.77 -11.66
CA GLU A 594 16.43 1.66 -13.12
C GLU A 594 16.99 0.29 -13.55
N VAL A 595 16.86 -0.71 -12.69
CA VAL A 595 17.36 -2.07 -12.86
C VAL A 595 16.28 -3.01 -13.44
N GLY A 596 15.02 -2.78 -13.08
CA GLY A 596 13.84 -3.44 -13.64
C GLY A 596 13.28 -2.70 -14.85
N MET A 597 12.41 -3.37 -15.60
CA MET A 597 11.66 -2.74 -16.68
C MET A 597 10.53 -1.88 -16.09
N SER A 598 10.28 -0.71 -16.67
CA SER A 598 9.09 0.13 -16.39
C SER A 598 8.88 0.59 -14.94
N GLU A 599 9.90 0.56 -14.07
CA GLU A 599 9.78 0.86 -12.62
C GLU A 599 9.01 2.15 -12.29
N GLN A 600 9.14 3.19 -13.13
CA GLN A 600 8.44 4.45 -12.93
C GLN A 600 6.94 4.36 -13.22
N SER A 601 6.51 3.55 -14.20
CA SER A 601 5.09 3.25 -14.45
C SER A 601 4.51 2.45 -13.28
N ASP A 602 5.25 1.42 -12.85
CA ASP A 602 4.86 0.48 -11.80
C ASP A 602 4.51 1.15 -10.46
N LYS A 603 5.20 2.25 -10.13
CA LYS A 603 4.95 3.04 -8.91
C LYS A 603 3.56 3.70 -8.90
N TYR A 604 3.01 4.06 -10.06
CA TYR A 604 1.71 4.74 -10.19
C TYR A 604 0.56 3.78 -10.51
N SER A 605 0.86 2.60 -11.06
CA SER A 605 -0.12 1.53 -11.29
C SER A 605 -0.26 0.57 -10.10
N GLY A 606 0.67 0.58 -9.14
CA GLY A 606 0.72 -0.38 -8.04
C GLY A 606 1.52 -1.65 -8.32
N GLY A 607 2.04 -1.81 -9.53
CA GLY A 607 2.96 -2.88 -9.92
C GLY A 607 4.24 -2.92 -9.09
N ALA A 608 4.70 -1.78 -8.55
CA ALA A 608 5.98 -1.71 -7.84
C ALA A 608 6.01 -2.53 -6.54
N ASN A 609 4.86 -2.96 -6.01
CA ASN A 609 4.74 -3.91 -4.90
C ASN A 609 4.73 -5.39 -5.35
N SER A 610 4.86 -5.67 -6.65
CA SER A 610 4.76 -7.00 -7.25
C SER A 610 5.96 -7.36 -8.14
N VAL A 611 6.10 -8.65 -8.41
CA VAL A 611 7.02 -9.26 -9.37
C VAL A 611 6.22 -9.79 -10.56
N PHE A 612 6.68 -9.48 -11.76
CA PHE A 612 5.97 -9.76 -13.02
C PHE A 612 6.52 -11.01 -13.71
N LEU A 613 5.66 -12.02 -13.88
CA LEU A 613 5.90 -13.18 -14.71
C LEU A 613 4.94 -13.18 -15.91
N ARG A 614 5.26 -13.99 -16.92
CA ARG A 614 4.42 -14.21 -18.12
C ARG A 614 4.20 -15.70 -18.33
N ILE A 615 3.08 -16.10 -18.91
CA ILE A 615 2.90 -17.46 -19.44
C ILE A 615 3.49 -17.57 -20.86
N SER A 616 4.15 -18.68 -21.16
CA SER A 616 4.59 -19.07 -22.50
C SER A 616 3.97 -20.41 -22.91
N HIS A 617 3.38 -20.46 -24.10
CA HIS A 617 2.91 -21.71 -24.74
C HIS A 617 4.00 -22.39 -25.59
N SER A 618 5.19 -21.77 -25.68
CA SER A 618 6.34 -22.28 -26.43
C SER A 618 7.63 -22.19 -25.58
N PRO A 619 7.68 -22.81 -24.38
CA PRO A 619 8.77 -22.61 -23.42
C PRO A 619 10.12 -23.19 -23.85
N ALA A 620 10.14 -23.98 -24.93
CA ALA A 620 11.36 -24.47 -25.58
C ALA A 620 12.04 -23.43 -26.50
N HIS A 621 11.35 -22.33 -26.83
CA HIS A 621 11.87 -21.24 -27.69
C HIS A 621 12.15 -19.95 -26.90
N LEU A 622 12.22 -20.04 -25.56
CA LEU A 622 12.62 -18.93 -24.72
C LEU A 622 14.15 -18.75 -24.78
N GLY A 623 14.61 -17.60 -25.26
CA GLY A 623 16.02 -17.25 -25.33
C GLY A 623 16.65 -16.87 -23.98
N ALA A 624 17.85 -16.28 -24.06
CA ALA A 624 18.67 -15.87 -22.91
C ALA A 624 18.03 -14.80 -22.03
N GLY A 625 18.57 -14.62 -20.82
CA GLY A 625 18.13 -13.60 -19.88
C GLY A 625 16.87 -13.97 -19.10
N ARG A 626 16.55 -15.27 -18.97
CA ARG A 626 15.24 -15.73 -18.46
C ARG A 626 15.32 -16.70 -17.31
N LEU A 627 14.43 -16.51 -16.35
CA LEU A 627 14.06 -17.52 -15.35
C LEU A 627 12.80 -18.23 -15.85
N VAL A 628 12.75 -19.56 -15.79
CA VAL A 628 11.61 -20.36 -16.32
C VAL A 628 11.16 -21.40 -15.31
N TRP A 629 9.86 -21.44 -15.05
CA TRP A 629 9.16 -22.44 -14.24
C TRP A 629 8.36 -23.35 -15.17
N ASP A 630 8.94 -24.50 -15.51
CA ASP A 630 8.33 -25.52 -16.37
C ASP A 630 7.15 -26.23 -15.66
N ASP A 631 7.06 -26.12 -14.33
CA ASP A 631 5.88 -26.44 -13.54
C ASP A 631 5.30 -25.16 -12.92
N PRO A 632 4.27 -24.56 -13.54
CA PRO A 632 3.58 -23.39 -13.01
C PRO A 632 2.94 -23.58 -11.62
N SER A 633 2.68 -24.82 -11.16
CA SER A 633 2.05 -25.06 -9.85
C SER A 633 2.92 -24.64 -8.68
N VAL A 634 4.24 -24.62 -8.88
CA VAL A 634 5.25 -24.15 -7.91
C VAL A 634 4.96 -22.72 -7.43
N LEU A 635 4.46 -21.86 -8.31
CA LEU A 635 4.12 -20.46 -7.99
C LEU A 635 2.61 -20.24 -7.90
N LEU A 636 1.83 -20.78 -8.83
CA LEU A 636 0.36 -20.58 -8.84
C LEU A 636 -0.37 -21.30 -7.71
N ARG A 637 0.33 -22.05 -6.84
CA ARG A 637 -0.21 -22.49 -5.54
C ARG A 637 -0.34 -21.36 -4.50
N ARG A 638 0.21 -20.17 -4.74
CA ARG A 638 0.09 -19.00 -3.85
C ARG A 638 -1.28 -18.32 -3.99
N SER A 639 -1.72 -17.57 -2.98
CA SER A 639 -2.99 -16.81 -3.01
C SER A 639 -2.80 -15.31 -3.32
N ASP A 640 -1.57 -14.83 -3.46
CA ASP A 640 -1.20 -13.41 -3.47
C ASP A 640 -0.81 -12.87 -4.87
N TYR A 641 -1.40 -13.45 -5.91
CA TYR A 641 -1.23 -13.00 -7.29
C TYR A 641 -2.54 -12.58 -7.97
N TYR A 642 -2.40 -11.83 -9.07
CA TYR A 642 -3.43 -11.51 -10.04
C TYR A 642 -2.79 -11.40 -11.43
N ALA A 643 -3.59 -11.47 -12.50
CA ALA A 643 -3.09 -11.52 -13.86
C ALA A 643 -4.00 -10.81 -14.86
N TYR A 644 -3.43 -10.44 -16.01
CA TYR A 644 -4.12 -9.96 -17.21
C TYR A 644 -3.58 -10.69 -18.45
N ASP A 645 -4.40 -10.77 -19.51
CA ASP A 645 -3.96 -11.16 -20.86
C ASP A 645 -3.54 -9.94 -21.70
N GLU A 646 -3.14 -8.84 -21.04
CA GLU A 646 -2.56 -7.65 -21.66
C GLU A 646 -1.66 -6.88 -20.67
N ASP A 647 -0.88 -5.93 -21.19
CA ASP A 647 0.06 -5.10 -20.43
C ASP A 647 -0.70 -4.02 -19.63
N ASN A 648 -0.64 -4.08 -18.30
CA ASN A 648 -1.44 -3.21 -17.41
C ASN A 648 -0.63 -2.55 -16.29
N TYR A 649 0.59 -3.03 -16.02
CA TYR A 649 1.52 -2.52 -15.00
C TYR A 649 1.01 -2.65 -13.54
N GLY A 650 -0.20 -3.16 -13.28
CA GLY A 650 -0.76 -3.29 -11.93
C GLY A 650 -2.23 -2.87 -11.78
N ILE A 651 -2.66 -2.70 -10.53
CA ILE A 651 -4.05 -2.42 -10.12
C ILE A 651 -4.14 -1.07 -9.36
N SER A 652 -4.31 0.03 -10.10
CA SER A 652 -4.61 1.36 -9.53
C SER A 652 -6.06 1.76 -9.87
N PRO A 653 -6.94 2.02 -8.87
CA PRO A 653 -8.33 2.43 -9.08
C PRO A 653 -8.50 3.71 -9.92
N GLY A 654 -7.46 4.54 -10.03
CA GLY A 654 -7.45 5.73 -10.90
C GLY A 654 -7.57 5.40 -12.39
N LYS A 655 -7.26 4.15 -12.79
CA LYS A 655 -7.56 3.64 -14.13
C LYS A 655 -8.94 2.95 -14.08
N ALA A 656 -9.95 3.52 -14.73
CA ALA A 656 -11.31 2.93 -14.82
C ALA A 656 -11.38 1.53 -15.46
N LYS A 657 -10.27 1.02 -16.01
CA LYS A 657 -10.09 -0.34 -16.53
C LYS A 657 -9.33 -1.29 -15.59
N ALA A 658 -8.85 -0.86 -14.43
CA ALA A 658 -7.94 -1.65 -13.59
C ALA A 658 -8.51 -3.00 -13.09
N LEU A 659 -9.83 -3.16 -13.02
CA LEU A 659 -10.47 -4.45 -12.69
C LEU A 659 -10.95 -5.21 -13.93
N HIS A 660 -10.94 -4.58 -15.11
CA HIS A 660 -11.41 -5.20 -16.35
C HIS A 660 -10.31 -6.11 -16.91
N GLY A 661 -10.68 -7.35 -17.26
CA GLY A 661 -9.71 -8.36 -17.73
C GLY A 661 -8.77 -8.91 -16.63
N MET A 662 -8.90 -8.47 -15.38
CA MET A 662 -8.18 -9.05 -14.26
C MET A 662 -8.73 -10.45 -13.97
N THR A 663 -7.85 -11.43 -13.75
CA THR A 663 -8.22 -12.73 -13.21
C THR A 663 -7.27 -13.17 -12.10
N ARG A 664 -7.76 -14.06 -11.23
CA ARG A 664 -6.95 -14.83 -10.28
C ARG A 664 -7.08 -16.34 -10.50
N ASP A 665 -7.93 -16.77 -11.42
CA ASP A 665 -8.17 -18.17 -11.72
C ASP A 665 -6.99 -18.74 -12.56
N PRO A 666 -6.23 -19.71 -12.05
CA PRO A 666 -5.11 -20.30 -12.79
C PRO A 666 -5.56 -20.99 -14.09
N LEU A 667 -6.80 -21.47 -14.19
CA LEU A 667 -7.33 -22.10 -15.40
C LEU A 667 -7.70 -21.07 -16.48
N GLN A 668 -7.98 -19.82 -16.10
CA GLN A 668 -8.09 -18.68 -17.02
C GLN A 668 -6.70 -18.18 -17.42
N ILE A 669 -5.76 -18.07 -16.48
CA ILE A 669 -4.36 -17.71 -16.77
C ILE A 669 -3.73 -18.68 -17.79
N ALA A 670 -4.05 -19.98 -17.69
CA ALA A 670 -3.64 -20.98 -18.67
C ALA A 670 -4.12 -20.70 -20.11
N GLN A 671 -5.14 -19.86 -20.30
CA GLN A 671 -5.68 -19.47 -21.60
C GLN A 671 -5.08 -18.15 -22.12
N HIS A 672 -4.31 -17.41 -21.30
CA HIS A 672 -3.65 -16.18 -21.73
C HIS A 672 -2.69 -16.48 -22.89
N HIS A 673 -2.70 -15.61 -23.89
CA HIS A 673 -2.09 -15.86 -25.20
C HIS A 673 -1.47 -14.61 -25.84
N HIS A 674 -1.76 -13.41 -25.34
CA HIS A 674 -1.08 -12.20 -25.78
C HIS A 674 0.37 -12.19 -25.28
N SER A 675 1.29 -11.67 -26.09
CA SER A 675 2.71 -11.55 -25.72
C SER A 675 2.97 -10.60 -24.55
N GLY A 676 2.03 -9.68 -24.29
CA GLY A 676 2.05 -8.74 -23.18
C GLY A 676 1.31 -9.21 -21.93
N ASN A 677 0.90 -10.49 -21.83
CA ASN A 677 0.26 -11.01 -20.62
C ASN A 677 1.15 -10.80 -19.37
N GLU A 678 0.51 -10.59 -18.22
CA GLU A 678 1.20 -10.32 -16.95
C GLU A 678 0.58 -11.14 -15.81
N ILE A 679 1.42 -11.71 -14.96
CA ILE A 679 1.05 -12.40 -13.73
C ILE A 679 1.90 -11.78 -12.61
N MET A 680 1.26 -11.03 -11.72
CA MET A 680 1.90 -10.23 -10.69
C MET A 680 1.81 -10.91 -9.33
N PHE A 681 2.93 -11.37 -8.80
CA PHE A 681 3.07 -11.94 -7.45
C PHE A 681 3.48 -10.85 -6.47
N ARG A 682 2.83 -10.73 -5.31
CA ARG A 682 3.20 -9.71 -4.31
C ARG A 682 4.59 -9.96 -3.73
N ASP A 683 5.28 -8.86 -3.40
CA ASP A 683 6.56 -8.76 -2.69
C ASP A 683 7.77 -9.41 -3.41
N GLY A 684 7.77 -10.73 -3.59
CA GLY A 684 8.87 -11.46 -4.20
C GLY A 684 8.65 -12.97 -4.36
N ILE A 685 9.64 -13.62 -4.97
CA ILE A 685 9.72 -15.07 -5.24
C ILE A 685 11.10 -15.57 -4.80
N ASP A 686 11.13 -16.74 -4.14
CA ASP A 686 12.37 -17.43 -3.79
C ASP A 686 13.01 -18.08 -5.03
N LEU A 687 14.29 -17.77 -5.29
CA LEU A 687 15.03 -18.34 -6.42
C LEU A 687 15.93 -19.52 -6.04
N LEU A 688 16.08 -19.81 -4.74
CA LEU A 688 16.97 -20.83 -4.21
C LEU A 688 16.20 -22.01 -3.62
N GLY A 689 15.13 -21.73 -2.87
CA GLY A 689 14.34 -22.71 -2.12
C GLY A 689 13.18 -23.33 -2.91
N ALA A 690 12.04 -23.51 -2.24
CA ALA A 690 10.90 -24.31 -2.72
C ALA A 690 10.10 -23.68 -3.88
N GLU A 691 10.45 -22.46 -4.30
CA GLU A 691 9.88 -21.76 -5.46
C GLU A 691 10.90 -21.56 -6.60
N ALA A 692 12.09 -22.16 -6.51
CA ALA A 692 13.16 -21.94 -7.48
C ALA A 692 12.76 -22.27 -8.94
N PRO A 693 13.31 -21.55 -9.94
CA PRO A 693 13.03 -21.80 -11.34
C PRO A 693 13.51 -23.18 -11.80
N SER A 694 12.76 -23.81 -12.69
CA SER A 694 13.09 -25.09 -13.32
C SER A 694 14.30 -25.00 -14.24
N ARG A 695 14.49 -23.83 -14.88
CA ARG A 695 15.62 -23.47 -15.77
C ARG A 695 16.00 -22.01 -15.62
N ILE A 696 17.29 -21.72 -15.74
CA ILE A 696 17.88 -20.38 -15.85
C ILE A 696 18.61 -20.30 -17.19
N MET A 697 18.15 -19.44 -18.08
CA MET A 697 18.62 -19.34 -19.47
C MET A 697 19.76 -18.31 -19.55
N CYS A 698 20.99 -18.81 -19.41
CA CYS A 698 22.22 -18.01 -19.46
C CYS A 698 22.53 -17.59 -20.89
N SER A 699 23.03 -16.36 -21.05
CA SER A 699 23.42 -15.77 -22.34
C SER A 699 24.70 -16.37 -22.94
N ALA A 700 25.61 -16.85 -22.09
CA ALA A 700 26.88 -17.43 -22.49
C ALA A 700 27.41 -18.41 -21.43
N ALA A 701 28.35 -19.26 -21.84
CA ALA A 701 29.06 -20.17 -20.93
C ALA A 701 29.74 -19.41 -19.77
N SER A 702 30.30 -18.22 -20.02
CA SER A 702 30.92 -17.39 -18.98
C SER A 702 29.94 -16.91 -17.90
N GLU A 703 28.70 -16.62 -18.24
CA GLU A 703 27.65 -16.26 -17.26
C GLU A 703 27.24 -17.49 -16.43
N ARG A 704 27.08 -18.64 -17.09
CA ARG A 704 26.81 -19.92 -16.44
C ARG A 704 27.92 -20.32 -15.46
N ASP A 705 29.18 -20.18 -15.86
CA ASP A 705 30.34 -20.53 -15.03
C ASP A 705 30.50 -19.54 -13.86
N LYS A 706 30.19 -18.25 -14.05
CA LYS A 706 30.10 -17.26 -12.96
C LYS A 706 29.03 -17.64 -11.93
N LEU A 707 27.84 -18.06 -12.38
CA LEU A 707 26.75 -18.53 -11.51
C LEU A 707 27.14 -19.81 -10.74
N LEU A 708 27.77 -20.79 -11.42
CA LEU A 708 28.26 -22.00 -10.75
C LEU A 708 29.29 -21.70 -9.67
N ALA A 709 30.25 -20.81 -9.94
CA ALA A 709 31.23 -20.37 -8.94
C ALA A 709 30.54 -19.68 -7.75
N GLN A 710 29.64 -18.73 -8.02
CA GLN A 710 28.87 -18.02 -6.98
C GLN A 710 27.99 -18.93 -6.12
N PHE A 711 27.43 -20.00 -6.70
CA PHE A 711 26.70 -21.01 -5.94
C PHE A 711 27.64 -21.88 -5.11
N ALA A 712 28.76 -22.34 -5.67
CA ALA A 712 29.77 -23.13 -4.96
C ALA A 712 30.39 -22.38 -3.77
N ASP A 713 30.74 -21.10 -3.95
CA ASP A 713 31.28 -20.22 -2.90
C ASP A 713 30.30 -20.04 -1.72
N ARG A 714 29.00 -20.22 -1.97
CA ARG A 714 27.91 -20.14 -0.98
C ARG A 714 27.43 -21.51 -0.50
N GLY A 715 28.05 -22.61 -0.94
CA GLY A 715 27.64 -23.98 -0.62
C GLY A 715 26.30 -24.41 -1.25
N ILE A 716 25.77 -23.64 -2.20
CA ILE A 716 24.52 -23.94 -2.90
C ILE A 716 24.81 -24.97 -3.99
N THR A 717 24.26 -26.18 -3.83
CA THR A 717 24.41 -27.28 -4.80
C THR A 717 23.12 -27.62 -5.54
N HIS A 718 21.99 -27.15 -5.02
CA HIS A 718 20.66 -27.41 -5.57
C HIS A 718 19.84 -26.11 -5.57
N LEU A 719 18.92 -25.99 -6.52
CA LEU A 719 17.86 -24.99 -6.55
C LEU A 719 16.54 -25.76 -6.52
N GLY A 720 15.73 -25.54 -5.47
CA GLY A 720 14.64 -26.43 -5.13
C GLY A 720 15.13 -27.87 -4.94
N SER A 721 14.59 -28.82 -5.72
CA SER A 721 14.97 -30.24 -5.69
C SER A 721 15.97 -30.66 -6.79
N ARG A 722 16.52 -29.72 -7.57
CA ARG A 722 17.39 -30.03 -8.74
C ARG A 722 18.83 -29.53 -8.55
N PRO A 723 19.86 -30.26 -9.01
CA PRO A 723 21.24 -29.78 -9.03
C PRO A 723 21.40 -28.48 -9.83
N VAL A 724 22.28 -27.57 -9.38
CA VAL A 724 22.53 -26.27 -10.05
C VAL A 724 22.95 -26.44 -11.51
N GLU A 725 23.72 -27.48 -11.84
CA GLU A 725 24.19 -27.78 -13.19
C GLU A 725 23.05 -28.17 -14.16
N GLU A 726 21.94 -28.70 -13.64
CA GLU A 726 20.75 -29.07 -14.40
C GLU A 726 19.77 -27.91 -14.56
N VAL A 727 19.80 -26.92 -13.67
CA VAL A 727 18.95 -25.72 -13.77
C VAL A 727 19.60 -24.68 -14.67
N LEU A 728 20.92 -24.51 -14.62
CA LEU A 728 21.66 -23.56 -15.46
C LEU A 728 21.83 -24.07 -16.90
N ARG A 729 21.06 -23.49 -17.82
CA ARG A 729 21.04 -23.82 -19.26
C ARG A 729 21.66 -22.70 -20.08
N LEU A 730 22.23 -23.05 -21.23
CA LEU A 730 22.52 -22.10 -22.30
C LEU A 730 21.28 -21.95 -23.17
N ALA A 731 21.05 -20.73 -23.65
CA ALA A 731 19.95 -20.40 -24.56
C ALA A 731 20.16 -20.89 -26.00
#